data_AF-A0A1I7CQY0-F1
#
_entry.id   AF-A0A1I7CQY0-F1
#
_cell.length_a   1.000
_cell.length_b   1.000
_cell.length_c   1.000
_cell.angle_alpha   90.00
_cell.angle_beta   90.00
_cell.angle_gamma   90.00
#
_symmetry.space_group_name_H-M   'P 1'
#
loop_
_entity.id
_entity.type
_entity.pdbx_description
1 polymer ?
#
loop_
_entity_poly.entity_id
_entity_poly.type
_entity_poly.pdbx_seq_one_letter_code
_entity_poly.pdbx_strand_id
1 'polypeptide(L)'
;MSPSFCLKKCFSQLSSIALISTSAAVAPYSAHSQPLWLTLEELTPLPLIPTRPNVDLITTGVNADGSIISGSINDGYNGSAILWPSAQTTPILLGKHQGSLYSFSYDISADGQVVVGNSRFYSQNSNQGHYRAFRWENGLFQDLGFLPGGTESFATASDASGEIIVGAAENSNGFTHAFLWQNGKMQDLGTVKGADDSVANSISADGTVVVGALFRQQGGTTAFRWQNGKMEALSPLKGDDDTDAHDVSADGHIIVGSSGPNNASVAVRWVDKKIQNLGTLNGDSNSYARATSASGNIIVGSSTHNGRSRAFRWQNGKMEDIGQLTGAINTFASDISADGRTIVGSSYDGLQTRAFIYRNTMQDLANVQASAVEVADEFANAVDLNGRLARELREEECHISSGYNACLGVRSGVTSLFQGTNAFGGSVTGAVQIDSELKLGASVGAYGEGNAGSTLDLNYGVSIGAFAEYLIDALPFSSSETQFRARLDGAWLYSDADVTRGQGYTDVQTGKGSTSFNSGTVGAKLIADHQISETLVVSPYIGAYWESTYQAGYNEQMELDTIAHIHGGSTSAVAGVFGVWSRFSASEQLELSFGLQGEVDFFADDVEVSASTNIPGLAHFSVGSDRSQSKVRITTEAGAAYNLTEKSRVEVIGKVFSSRYQDKLGGDLALRFSSSF
;
A
#
# COMPACT_ATOMS: atom_id res chain seq x y z
N MET A 1 65.52 -40.59 16.57
CA MET A 1 64.84 -40.64 17.86
C MET A 1 64.10 -39.32 18.05
N SER A 2 62.77 -39.33 17.91
CA SER A 2 61.86 -38.26 18.38
C SER A 2 61.65 -38.40 19.91
N PRO A 3 60.78 -37.63 20.60
CA PRO A 3 59.92 -36.51 20.18
C PRO A 3 59.76 -35.35 21.22
N SER A 4 59.07 -34.27 20.83
CA SER A 4 58.03 -33.54 21.61
C SER A 4 57.49 -32.34 20.80
N PHE A 5 56.25 -32.38 20.28
CA PHE A 5 55.00 -31.73 20.78
C PHE A 5 55.08 -30.18 20.90
N CYS A 6 54.14 -29.31 20.48
CA CYS A 6 52.90 -29.36 19.68
C CYS A 6 52.35 -27.90 19.51
N LEU A 7 51.98 -27.51 18.28
CA LEU A 7 50.85 -26.69 17.77
C LEU A 7 50.34 -25.42 18.52
N LYS A 8 49.82 -24.32 17.90
CA LYS A 8 49.31 -24.04 16.53
C LYS A 8 49.16 -22.51 16.30
N LYS A 9 49.24 -22.04 15.04
CA LYS A 9 48.93 -20.67 14.56
C LYS A 9 48.13 -20.72 13.22
N CYS A 10 47.54 -19.57 12.89
CA CYS A 10 46.57 -19.13 11.85
C CYS A 10 46.89 -19.30 10.33
N PHE A 11 45.93 -18.78 9.50
CA PHE A 11 45.94 -18.36 8.06
C PHE A 11 45.66 -19.44 6.98
N SER A 12 45.07 -19.22 5.79
CA SER A 12 44.24 -18.18 5.12
C SER A 12 44.07 -18.51 3.62
N GLN A 13 43.02 -17.95 2.97
CA GLN A 13 42.89 -17.52 1.55
C GLN A 13 42.76 -18.51 0.36
N LEU A 14 41.75 -18.20 -0.51
CA LEU A 14 41.67 -18.09 -2.00
C LEU A 14 42.53 -19.05 -2.85
N SER A 15 42.12 -19.67 -3.97
CA SER A 15 41.20 -19.32 -5.08
C SER A 15 41.03 -20.54 -6.02
N SER A 16 40.10 -20.45 -6.99
CA SER A 16 40.23 -20.93 -8.40
C SER A 16 39.14 -21.88 -8.94
N ILE A 17 38.88 -21.66 -10.22
CA ILE A 17 37.73 -21.97 -11.09
C ILE A 17 37.81 -23.34 -11.79
N ALA A 18 36.61 -23.87 -12.14
CA ALA A 18 36.22 -24.65 -13.33
C ALA A 18 36.05 -26.18 -13.31
N LEU A 19 34.87 -26.54 -13.84
CA LEU A 19 34.51 -27.61 -14.79
C LEU A 19 33.69 -28.82 -14.30
N ILE A 20 32.63 -29.01 -15.08
CA ILE A 20 31.48 -29.92 -15.01
C ILE A 20 31.89 -31.35 -15.38
N SER A 21 31.41 -32.36 -14.67
CA SER A 21 30.93 -33.61 -15.29
C SER A 21 30.00 -34.41 -14.38
N THR A 22 29.17 -35.20 -15.06
CA THR A 22 27.93 -35.91 -14.69
C THR A 22 28.10 -37.18 -13.85
N SER A 23 27.09 -37.53 -13.04
CA SER A 23 26.33 -38.81 -13.09
C SER A 23 25.79 -39.23 -11.71
N ALA A 24 24.61 -39.88 -11.75
CA ALA A 24 23.77 -40.25 -10.62
C ALA A 24 24.20 -41.55 -9.91
N ALA A 25 23.95 -41.66 -8.60
CA ALA A 25 23.67 -42.91 -7.88
C ALA A 25 23.04 -42.65 -6.50
N VAL A 26 22.26 -43.62 -6.01
CA VAL A 26 21.25 -43.55 -4.96
C VAL A 26 21.71 -44.15 -3.61
N ALA A 27 21.38 -43.45 -2.50
CA ALA A 27 21.17 -43.88 -1.08
C ALA A 27 22.33 -44.55 -0.26
N PRO A 28 22.34 -44.56 1.11
CA PRO A 28 21.25 -44.30 2.08
C PRO A 28 21.59 -43.40 3.31
N TYR A 29 20.56 -43.18 4.13
CA TYR A 29 20.47 -42.50 5.44
C TYR A 29 21.61 -42.75 6.44
N SER A 30 22.08 -41.69 7.11
CA SER A 30 22.35 -41.72 8.55
C SER A 30 22.20 -40.32 9.16
N ALA A 31 21.43 -40.25 10.25
CA ALA A 31 21.16 -39.05 11.02
C ALA A 31 22.37 -38.66 11.87
N HIS A 32 22.62 -37.35 12.06
CA HIS A 32 22.96 -36.71 13.34
C HIS A 32 23.04 -35.17 13.19
N SER A 33 22.16 -34.49 13.93
CA SER A 33 22.32 -33.19 14.62
C SER A 33 22.80 -31.94 13.86
N GLN A 34 21.90 -30.95 13.77
CA GLN A 34 21.99 -29.53 14.22
C GLN A 34 21.13 -28.65 13.28
N PRO A 35 20.29 -27.73 13.80
CA PRO A 35 19.45 -26.88 12.97
C PRO A 35 20.31 -25.78 12.36
N LEU A 36 20.61 -25.88 11.07
CA LEU A 36 21.00 -24.71 10.29
C LEU A 36 19.71 -23.93 10.02
N TRP A 37 19.52 -22.84 10.77
CA TRP A 37 18.61 -21.77 10.40
C TRP A 37 19.05 -21.26 9.02
N LEU A 38 18.42 -21.78 7.97
CA LEU A 38 18.57 -21.21 6.64
C LEU A 38 17.86 -19.85 6.68
N THR A 39 18.68 -18.86 6.38
CA THR A 39 18.38 -17.44 6.29
C THR A 39 17.15 -17.19 5.44
N LEU A 40 16.32 -16.29 5.96
CA LEU A 40 15.25 -15.54 5.31
C LEU A 40 15.66 -15.16 3.87
N GLU A 41 15.37 -16.01 2.89
CA GLU A 41 15.54 -15.68 1.49
C GLU A 41 14.36 -14.79 1.10
N GLU A 42 14.70 -13.62 0.58
CA GLU A 42 13.87 -12.46 0.27
C GLU A 42 12.53 -12.83 -0.41
N LEU A 43 11.47 -12.97 0.38
CA LEU A 43 10.16 -12.50 -0.03
C LEU A 43 10.10 -11.04 0.42
N THR A 44 10.60 -10.14 -0.43
CA THR A 44 10.22 -8.74 -0.30
C THR A 44 8.69 -8.69 -0.36
N PRO A 45 8.00 -8.15 0.66
CA PRO A 45 6.57 -7.94 0.56
C PRO A 45 6.39 -6.87 -0.51
N LEU A 46 6.13 -7.31 -1.74
CA LEU A 46 5.70 -6.40 -2.78
C LEU A 46 4.45 -5.68 -2.23
N PRO A 47 4.35 -4.34 -2.34
CA PRO A 47 3.05 -3.72 -2.25
C PRO A 47 2.12 -4.50 -3.19
N LEU A 48 0.88 -4.75 -2.78
CA LEU A 48 -0.12 -5.31 -3.68
C LEU A 48 -0.29 -4.33 -4.85
N ILE A 49 0.56 -4.45 -5.87
CA ILE A 49 0.38 -3.74 -7.13
C ILE A 49 -0.79 -4.47 -7.82
N PRO A 50 -1.89 -3.77 -8.19
CA PRO A 50 -3.06 -4.38 -8.84
C PRO A 50 -2.81 -4.92 -10.26
N THR A 51 -1.59 -5.31 -10.63
CA THR A 51 -1.22 -5.47 -12.05
C THR A 51 -0.41 -6.70 -12.39
N ARG A 52 -0.31 -7.72 -11.53
CA ARG A 52 0.09 -9.04 -12.06
C ARG A 52 -1.14 -9.70 -12.68
N PRO A 53 -1.26 -9.76 -14.03
CA PRO A 53 -2.28 -10.61 -14.64
C PRO A 53 -2.10 -12.03 -14.10
N ASN A 54 -3.21 -12.68 -13.72
CA ASN A 54 -3.28 -14.06 -13.21
C ASN A 54 -2.98 -14.28 -11.71
N VAL A 55 -3.17 -13.28 -10.84
CA VAL A 55 -3.16 -13.51 -9.38
C VAL A 55 -4.58 -13.48 -8.83
N ASP A 56 -5.07 -14.62 -8.35
CA ASP A 56 -6.36 -14.71 -7.68
C ASP A 56 -6.23 -14.19 -6.24
N LEU A 57 -7.16 -13.30 -5.88
CA LEU A 57 -7.32 -12.79 -4.53
C LEU A 57 -8.68 -13.19 -3.99
N ILE A 58 -8.68 -13.93 -2.88
CA ILE A 58 -9.88 -14.48 -2.27
C ILE A 58 -9.90 -14.09 -0.81
N THR A 59 -11.00 -13.51 -0.34
CA THR A 59 -11.25 -13.27 1.09
C THR A 59 -12.14 -14.37 1.63
N THR A 60 -11.77 -14.86 2.81
CA THR A 60 -12.42 -15.99 3.46
C THR A 60 -12.99 -15.65 4.84
N GLY A 61 -12.40 -14.68 5.54
CA GLY A 61 -12.86 -14.25 6.85
C GLY A 61 -12.73 -12.74 7.08
N VAL A 62 -13.56 -12.22 7.98
CA VAL A 62 -13.51 -10.84 8.48
C VAL A 62 -13.73 -10.85 10.00
N ASN A 63 -12.93 -10.07 10.74
CA ASN A 63 -13.07 -10.02 12.19
C ASN A 63 -14.36 -9.31 12.65
N ALA A 64 -14.63 -9.32 13.96
CA ALA A 64 -15.92 -8.90 14.50
C ALA A 64 -16.31 -7.45 14.22
N ASP A 65 -15.34 -6.53 14.16
CA ASP A 65 -15.58 -5.11 13.87
C ASP A 65 -15.46 -4.75 12.38
N GLY A 66 -15.08 -5.71 11.52
CA GLY A 66 -14.97 -5.48 10.08
C GLY A 66 -13.70 -4.77 9.64
N SER A 67 -12.67 -4.65 10.49
CA SER A 67 -11.44 -3.92 10.21
C SER A 67 -10.27 -4.80 9.73
N ILE A 68 -10.31 -6.11 9.97
CA ILE A 68 -9.26 -7.07 9.60
C ILE A 68 -9.89 -8.17 8.75
N ILE A 69 -9.21 -8.51 7.64
CA ILE A 69 -9.67 -9.53 6.69
C ILE A 69 -8.60 -10.60 6.56
N SER A 70 -9.00 -11.87 6.49
CA SER A 70 -8.14 -12.99 6.08
C SER A 70 -8.53 -13.49 4.70
N GLY A 71 -7.56 -14.09 4.02
CA GLY A 71 -7.79 -14.64 2.70
C GLY A 71 -6.64 -15.49 2.19
N SER A 72 -6.65 -15.70 0.88
CA SER A 72 -5.58 -16.40 0.17
C SER A 72 -5.25 -15.68 -1.13
N ILE A 73 -3.96 -15.65 -1.46
CA ILE A 73 -3.45 -15.20 -2.76
C ILE A 73 -2.94 -16.42 -3.52
N ASN A 74 -3.27 -16.54 -4.80
CA ASN A 74 -2.83 -17.65 -5.65
C ASN A 74 -2.35 -17.12 -7.01
N ASP A 75 -1.09 -17.39 -7.35
CA ASP A 75 -0.46 -16.95 -8.62
C ASP A 75 -0.33 -18.06 -9.67
N GLY A 76 -1.06 -19.18 -9.47
CA GLY A 76 -1.02 -20.36 -10.33
C GLY A 76 0.11 -21.34 -10.02
N TYR A 77 1.15 -20.91 -9.27
CA TYR A 77 2.28 -21.76 -8.88
C TYR A 77 2.37 -21.94 -7.36
N ASN A 78 1.99 -20.93 -6.58
CA ASN A 78 1.94 -20.93 -5.13
C ASN A 78 0.64 -20.27 -4.65
N GLY A 79 0.09 -20.81 -3.57
CA GLY A 79 -1.03 -20.23 -2.83
C GLY A 79 -0.62 -19.97 -1.40
N SER A 80 -0.85 -18.76 -0.89
CA SER A 80 -0.48 -18.39 0.47
C SER A 80 -1.68 -17.82 1.20
N ALA A 81 -1.88 -18.28 2.43
CA ALA A 81 -2.79 -17.64 3.37
C ALA A 81 -2.23 -16.26 3.74
N ILE A 82 -3.12 -15.28 3.75
CA ILE A 82 -2.79 -13.88 4.01
C ILE A 82 -3.75 -13.26 5.02
N LEU A 83 -3.26 -12.23 5.69
CA LEU A 83 -4.01 -11.37 6.60
C LEU A 83 -3.78 -9.91 6.20
N TRP A 84 -4.85 -9.14 6.11
CA TRP A 84 -4.81 -7.70 5.94
C TRP A 84 -4.95 -7.03 7.32
N PRO A 85 -3.83 -6.71 8.01
CA PRO A 85 -3.88 -6.12 9.34
C PRO A 85 -4.34 -4.66 9.26
N SER A 86 -4.81 -4.12 10.38
CA SER A 86 -5.20 -2.71 10.46
C SER A 86 -4.00 -1.73 10.35
N ALA A 87 -2.77 -2.17 10.59
CA ALA A 87 -1.62 -1.27 10.76
C ALA A 87 -0.54 -1.32 9.66
N GLN A 88 -0.69 -2.16 8.62
CA GLN A 88 0.34 -2.33 7.58
C GLN A 88 -0.26 -2.32 6.19
N THR A 89 0.39 -1.62 5.25
CA THR A 89 -0.01 -1.49 3.85
C THR A 89 0.14 -2.77 3.02
N THR A 90 0.93 -3.71 3.51
CA THR A 90 1.16 -5.00 2.86
C THR A 90 0.43 -6.10 3.62
N PRO A 91 -0.27 -7.01 2.91
CA PRO A 91 -0.81 -8.20 3.56
C PRO A 91 0.32 -9.01 4.17
N ILE A 92 0.10 -9.49 5.38
CA ILE A 92 1.01 -10.40 6.05
C ILE A 92 0.82 -11.78 5.41
N LEU A 93 1.88 -12.30 4.79
CA LEU A 93 1.95 -13.71 4.41
C LEU A 93 2.06 -14.54 5.70
N LEU A 94 1.07 -15.39 5.98
CA LEU A 94 1.03 -16.15 7.23
C LEU A 94 2.09 -17.26 7.28
N GLY A 95 2.70 -17.57 6.14
CA GLY A 95 3.59 -18.71 5.98
C GLY A 95 2.83 -20.00 5.71
N LYS A 96 3.57 -21.10 5.75
CA LYS A 96 3.07 -22.45 5.49
C LYS A 96 3.97 -23.49 6.16
N HIS A 97 3.45 -24.68 6.37
CA HIS A 97 4.25 -25.77 6.94
C HIS A 97 5.44 -26.12 6.02
N GLN A 98 6.60 -26.44 6.60
CA GLN A 98 7.78 -26.84 5.83
C GLN A 98 7.46 -28.04 4.92
N GLY A 99 7.78 -27.92 3.62
CA GLY A 99 7.51 -28.93 2.61
C GLY A 99 6.10 -28.91 2.01
N SER A 100 5.21 -28.01 2.46
CA SER A 100 3.94 -27.75 1.78
C SER A 100 4.13 -26.77 0.62
N LEU A 101 3.24 -26.87 -0.37
CA LEU A 101 3.24 -25.96 -1.53
C LEU A 101 2.28 -24.80 -1.34
N TYR A 102 1.16 -25.05 -0.66
CA TYR A 102 0.08 -24.08 -0.48
C TYR A 102 -0.29 -23.93 1.00
N SER A 103 -0.74 -22.75 1.38
CA SER A 103 -1.56 -22.52 2.59
C SER A 103 -2.83 -21.76 2.23
N PHE A 104 -3.93 -22.08 2.92
CA PHE A 104 -5.21 -21.40 2.80
C PHE A 104 -5.73 -21.04 4.19
N SER A 105 -6.30 -19.85 4.33
CA SER A 105 -7.05 -19.45 5.52
C SER A 105 -8.54 -19.68 5.30
N TYR A 106 -9.25 -20.07 6.37
CA TYR A 106 -10.70 -20.27 6.34
C TYR A 106 -11.44 -19.33 7.28
N ASP A 107 -10.83 -18.95 8.41
CA ASP A 107 -11.49 -18.15 9.44
C ASP A 107 -10.49 -17.32 10.25
N ILE A 108 -11.00 -16.29 10.92
CA ILE A 108 -10.28 -15.34 11.76
C ILE A 108 -11.01 -15.07 13.08
N SER A 109 -10.28 -14.99 14.19
CA SER A 109 -10.85 -14.67 15.50
C SER A 109 -11.49 -13.28 15.55
N ALA A 110 -12.37 -13.06 16.53
CA ALA A 110 -13.13 -11.81 16.66
C ALA A 110 -12.23 -10.56 16.79
N ASP A 111 -11.08 -10.70 17.45
CA ASP A 111 -10.08 -9.64 17.62
C ASP A 111 -9.08 -9.53 16.45
N GLY A 112 -9.14 -10.44 15.48
CA GLY A 112 -8.26 -10.48 14.32
C GLY A 112 -6.84 -10.99 14.58
N GLN A 113 -6.55 -11.53 15.76
CA GLN A 113 -5.19 -11.98 16.11
C GLN A 113 -4.89 -13.40 15.66
N VAL A 114 -5.91 -14.24 15.54
CA VAL A 114 -5.77 -15.66 15.21
C VAL A 114 -6.38 -15.93 13.84
N VAL A 115 -5.63 -16.58 12.96
CA VAL A 115 -6.14 -17.10 11.68
C VAL A 115 -5.96 -18.60 11.66
N VAL A 116 -6.99 -19.32 11.22
CA VAL A 116 -6.94 -20.78 11.09
C VAL A 116 -7.09 -21.22 9.64
N GLY A 117 -6.49 -22.36 9.33
CA GLY A 117 -6.69 -22.99 8.04
C GLY A 117 -5.85 -24.23 7.83
N ASN A 118 -5.38 -24.45 6.61
CA ASN A 118 -4.57 -25.62 6.29
C ASN A 118 -3.38 -25.34 5.36
N SER A 119 -2.37 -26.21 5.46
CA SER A 119 -1.28 -26.34 4.49
C SER A 119 -1.50 -27.59 3.64
N ARG A 120 -1.30 -27.49 2.32
CA ARG A 120 -1.45 -28.59 1.37
C ARG A 120 -0.10 -29.13 0.91
N PHE A 121 0.08 -30.44 1.07
CA PHE A 121 1.25 -31.20 0.64
C PHE A 121 0.92 -31.96 -0.64
N TYR A 122 1.88 -32.13 -1.54
CA TYR A 122 1.72 -33.00 -2.70
C TYR A 122 2.52 -34.28 -2.48
N SER A 123 1.83 -35.43 -2.47
CA SER A 123 2.49 -36.72 -2.50
C SER A 123 2.74 -37.14 -3.94
N GLN A 124 4.01 -37.31 -4.33
CA GLN A 124 4.37 -37.82 -5.67
C GLN A 124 3.87 -39.25 -5.92
N ASN A 125 3.47 -39.97 -4.86
CA ASN A 125 3.14 -41.40 -4.94
C ASN A 125 1.63 -41.71 -4.91
N SER A 126 0.76 -40.75 -4.58
CA SER A 126 -0.70 -41.00 -4.46
C SER A 126 -1.60 -40.10 -5.30
N ASN A 127 -1.07 -39.08 -5.99
CA ASN A 127 -1.88 -38.07 -6.69
C ASN A 127 -2.96 -37.40 -5.81
N GLN A 128 -2.89 -37.58 -4.48
CA GLN A 128 -3.76 -36.96 -3.49
C GLN A 128 -2.90 -36.04 -2.62
N GLY A 129 -3.40 -34.82 -2.41
CA GLY A 129 -2.73 -33.87 -1.55
C GLY A 129 -3.18 -34.07 -0.11
N HIS A 130 -2.22 -34.21 0.81
CA HIS A 130 -2.52 -34.31 2.24
C HIS A 130 -2.58 -32.92 2.86
N TYR A 131 -3.46 -32.72 3.83
CA TYR A 131 -3.65 -31.44 4.51
C TYR A 131 -3.13 -31.47 5.95
N ARG A 132 -2.64 -30.33 6.43
CA ARG A 132 -2.36 -30.11 7.86
C ARG A 132 -2.99 -28.82 8.35
N ALA A 133 -3.78 -28.92 9.41
CA ALA A 133 -4.40 -27.80 10.06
C ALA A 133 -3.36 -26.91 10.72
N PHE A 134 -3.53 -25.59 10.61
CA PHE A 134 -2.68 -24.62 11.29
C PHE A 134 -3.51 -23.60 12.07
N ARG A 135 -2.85 -23.04 13.08
CA ARG A 135 -3.21 -21.80 13.76
C ARG A 135 -2.06 -20.81 13.56
N TRP A 136 -2.38 -19.60 13.14
CA TRP A 136 -1.43 -18.49 13.09
C TRP A 136 -1.84 -17.46 14.13
N GLU A 137 -0.89 -16.98 14.92
CA GLU A 137 -1.12 -15.92 15.91
C GLU A 137 0.12 -15.04 16.03
N ASN A 138 -0.04 -13.73 15.84
CA ASN A 138 1.02 -12.74 16.08
C ASN A 138 2.39 -13.10 15.44
N GLY A 139 2.37 -13.59 14.19
CA GLY A 139 3.56 -13.98 13.43
C GLY A 139 4.04 -15.42 13.68
N LEU A 140 3.40 -16.17 14.58
CA LEU A 140 3.75 -17.55 14.90
C LEU A 140 2.81 -18.53 14.20
N PHE A 141 3.38 -19.38 13.35
CA PHE A 141 2.67 -20.46 12.67
C PHE A 141 2.76 -21.75 13.49
N GLN A 142 1.63 -22.33 13.87
CA GLN A 142 1.52 -23.53 14.69
C GLN A 142 0.77 -24.65 13.94
N ASP A 143 1.40 -25.81 13.80
CA ASP A 143 0.74 -27.05 13.37
C ASP A 143 -0.14 -27.58 14.50
N LEU A 144 -1.41 -27.89 14.22
CA LEU A 144 -2.34 -28.43 15.21
C LEU A 144 -2.22 -29.94 15.40
N GLY A 145 -1.50 -30.61 14.50
CA GLY A 145 -1.32 -32.05 14.48
C GLY A 145 -2.52 -32.80 13.89
N PHE A 146 -2.68 -34.04 14.35
CA PHE A 146 -3.69 -35.00 13.86
C PHE A 146 -4.44 -35.62 15.04
N LEU A 147 -5.57 -36.25 14.76
CA LEU A 147 -6.14 -37.20 15.71
C LEU A 147 -5.19 -38.41 15.87
N PRO A 148 -5.21 -39.08 17.03
CA PRO A 148 -4.37 -40.26 17.26
C PRO A 148 -4.52 -41.32 16.16
N GLY A 149 -3.42 -41.59 15.46
CA GLY A 149 -3.35 -42.60 14.39
C GLY A 149 -3.76 -42.12 12.99
N GLY A 150 -4.21 -40.87 12.83
CA GLY A 150 -4.49 -40.28 11.53
C GLY A 150 -3.31 -39.53 10.91
N THR A 151 -3.49 -39.11 9.66
CA THR A 151 -2.43 -38.48 8.86
C THR A 151 -2.82 -37.17 8.17
N GLU A 152 -4.08 -36.73 8.30
CA GLU A 152 -4.59 -35.51 7.70
C GLU A 152 -5.41 -34.67 8.68
N SER A 153 -5.35 -33.35 8.52
CA SER A 153 -6.19 -32.40 9.25
C SER A 153 -6.39 -31.09 8.47
N PHE A 154 -7.51 -30.43 8.69
CA PHE A 154 -7.76 -29.06 8.26
C PHE A 154 -8.65 -28.34 9.27
N ALA A 155 -8.29 -27.10 9.61
CA ALA A 155 -9.10 -26.23 10.47
C ALA A 155 -10.02 -25.36 9.61
N THR A 156 -11.25 -25.16 10.07
CA THR A 156 -12.29 -24.42 9.35
C THR A 156 -12.74 -23.18 10.10
N ALA A 157 -12.77 -23.23 11.44
CA ALA A 157 -13.24 -22.11 12.26
C ALA A 157 -12.61 -22.10 13.65
N SER A 158 -12.72 -20.95 14.32
CA SER A 158 -12.29 -20.70 15.69
C SER A 158 -13.36 -19.98 16.50
N ASP A 159 -13.30 -20.10 17.83
CA ASP A 159 -14.14 -19.29 18.71
C ASP A 159 -13.68 -17.81 18.71
N ALA A 160 -14.41 -16.93 19.39
CA ALA A 160 -14.09 -15.50 19.37
C ALA A 160 -12.69 -15.17 19.90
N SER A 161 -12.16 -16.00 20.82
CA SER A 161 -10.82 -15.83 21.38
C SER A 161 -9.71 -16.47 20.55
N GLY A 162 -10.05 -17.37 19.61
CA GLY A 162 -9.08 -18.17 18.87
C GLY A 162 -8.36 -19.25 19.72
N GLU A 163 -8.88 -19.56 20.91
CA GLU A 163 -8.37 -20.62 21.79
C GLU A 163 -8.93 -21.99 21.45
N ILE A 164 -10.15 -22.05 20.92
CA ILE A 164 -10.82 -23.27 20.49
C ILE A 164 -10.90 -23.26 18.97
N ILE A 165 -10.41 -24.32 18.33
CA ILE A 165 -10.40 -24.47 16.88
C ILE A 165 -11.13 -25.74 16.50
N VAL A 166 -11.94 -25.67 15.44
CA VAL A 166 -12.65 -26.83 14.91
C VAL A 166 -12.27 -27.06 13.45
N GLY A 167 -12.57 -28.26 12.99
CA GLY A 167 -12.31 -28.68 11.62
C GLY A 167 -12.55 -30.17 11.47
N ALA A 168 -11.82 -30.80 10.55
CA ALA A 168 -11.83 -32.25 10.42
C ALA A 168 -10.43 -32.82 10.35
N ALA A 169 -10.30 -34.06 10.83
CA ALA A 169 -9.05 -34.80 10.84
C ALA A 169 -9.31 -36.29 10.65
N GLU A 170 -8.37 -36.98 10.02
CA GLU A 170 -8.40 -38.42 9.88
C GLU A 170 -8.18 -39.09 11.24
N ASN A 171 -8.95 -40.15 11.55
CA ASN A 171 -8.76 -40.98 12.74
C ASN A 171 -7.94 -42.25 12.44
N SER A 172 -7.67 -43.07 13.46
CA SER A 172 -6.88 -44.31 13.31
C SER A 172 -7.46 -45.36 12.37
N ASN A 173 -8.73 -45.23 11.99
CA ASN A 173 -9.41 -46.13 11.05
C ASN A 173 -9.48 -45.57 9.63
N GLY A 174 -8.92 -44.37 9.38
CA GLY A 174 -8.96 -43.70 8.08
C GLY A 174 -10.26 -42.95 7.79
N PHE A 175 -11.16 -42.79 8.77
CA PHE A 175 -12.35 -41.95 8.63
C PHE A 175 -12.05 -40.51 8.99
N THR A 176 -12.69 -39.56 8.31
CA THR A 176 -12.56 -38.13 8.58
C THR A 176 -13.59 -37.74 9.63
N HIS A 177 -13.14 -37.32 10.81
CA HIS A 177 -14.02 -36.89 11.88
C HIS A 177 -13.82 -35.41 12.21
N ALA A 178 -14.92 -34.77 12.61
CA ALA A 178 -14.92 -33.45 13.19
C ALA A 178 -14.09 -33.45 14.46
N PHE A 179 -13.23 -32.44 14.64
CA PHE A 179 -12.45 -32.28 15.86
C PHE A 179 -12.74 -30.96 16.56
N LEU A 180 -12.41 -30.93 17.85
CA LEU A 180 -12.23 -29.73 18.64
C LEU A 180 -10.80 -29.72 19.18
N TRP A 181 -10.05 -28.66 18.90
CA TRP A 181 -8.70 -28.45 19.37
C TRP A 181 -8.69 -27.36 20.44
N GLN A 182 -8.11 -27.66 21.59
CA GLN A 182 -7.96 -26.71 22.69
C GLN A 182 -6.72 -27.08 23.50
N ASN A 183 -5.94 -26.09 23.93
CA ASN A 183 -4.77 -26.28 24.79
C ASN A 183 -3.77 -27.33 24.25
N GLY A 184 -3.52 -27.31 22.93
CA GLY A 184 -2.58 -28.23 22.28
C GLY A 184 -3.09 -29.66 22.09
N LYS A 185 -4.38 -29.93 22.32
CA LYS A 185 -4.96 -31.27 22.20
C LYS A 185 -6.12 -31.27 21.22
N MET A 186 -6.10 -32.23 20.31
CA MET A 186 -7.18 -32.49 19.36
C MET A 186 -8.12 -33.58 19.92
N GLN A 187 -9.39 -33.23 20.12
CA GLN A 187 -10.46 -34.12 20.55
C GLN A 187 -11.30 -34.53 19.34
N ASP A 188 -11.49 -35.84 19.16
CA ASP A 188 -12.46 -36.39 18.21
C ASP A 188 -13.89 -36.14 18.73
N LEU A 189 -14.74 -35.50 17.92
CA LEU A 189 -16.16 -35.28 18.23
C LEU A 189 -17.04 -36.46 17.80
N GLY A 190 -16.48 -37.38 17.02
CA GLY A 190 -17.11 -38.58 16.53
C GLY A 190 -18.16 -38.33 15.45
N THR A 191 -19.10 -39.27 15.37
CA THR A 191 -20.19 -39.28 14.42
C THR A 191 -21.47 -39.79 15.09
N VAL A 192 -22.58 -39.80 14.35
CA VAL A 192 -23.85 -40.42 14.77
C VAL A 192 -24.03 -41.78 14.12
N LYS A 193 -24.94 -42.60 14.67
CA LYS A 193 -25.24 -43.92 14.11
C LYS A 193 -25.63 -43.82 12.63
N GLY A 194 -24.86 -44.49 11.77
CA GLY A 194 -25.11 -44.58 10.32
C GLY A 194 -24.38 -43.54 9.46
N ALA A 195 -23.55 -42.68 10.06
CA ALA A 195 -22.58 -41.85 9.37
C ALA A 195 -21.17 -42.32 9.73
N ASP A 196 -20.24 -42.23 8.78
CA ASP A 196 -18.84 -42.64 8.96
C ASP A 196 -17.91 -41.43 9.09
N ASP A 197 -18.23 -40.34 8.38
CA ASP A 197 -17.44 -39.12 8.40
C ASP A 197 -18.24 -37.93 8.96
N SER A 198 -17.52 -37.00 9.59
CA SER A 198 -18.05 -35.73 10.08
C SER A 198 -17.03 -34.62 9.83
N VAL A 199 -17.54 -33.42 9.53
CA VAL A 199 -16.72 -32.21 9.32
C VAL A 199 -17.36 -31.07 10.10
N ALA A 200 -16.61 -30.44 11.02
CA ALA A 200 -17.04 -29.19 11.62
C ALA A 200 -16.74 -28.03 10.67
N ASN A 201 -17.74 -27.19 10.41
CA ASN A 201 -17.64 -26.03 9.53
C ASN A 201 -17.54 -24.72 10.33
N SER A 202 -18.19 -24.62 11.49
CA SER A 202 -18.18 -23.41 12.32
C SER A 202 -18.41 -23.71 13.81
N ILE A 203 -18.13 -22.73 14.67
CA ILE A 203 -18.27 -22.77 16.12
C ILE A 203 -18.81 -21.44 16.65
N SER A 204 -19.63 -21.47 17.71
CA SER A 204 -20.13 -20.25 18.36
C SER A 204 -19.02 -19.45 19.04
N ALA A 205 -19.24 -18.15 19.25
CA ALA A 205 -18.25 -17.23 19.80
C ALA A 205 -17.72 -17.65 21.18
N ASP A 206 -18.56 -18.34 21.98
CA ASP A 206 -18.20 -18.86 23.30
C ASP A 206 -17.60 -20.29 23.28
N GLY A 207 -17.44 -20.88 22.08
CA GLY A 207 -16.89 -22.21 21.89
C GLY A 207 -17.83 -23.36 22.27
N THR A 208 -19.10 -23.11 22.61
CA THR A 208 -19.99 -24.13 23.19
C THR A 208 -20.78 -24.93 22.16
N VAL A 209 -20.96 -24.39 20.95
CA VAL A 209 -21.76 -25.00 19.88
C VAL A 209 -20.91 -25.15 18.63
N VAL A 210 -20.74 -26.38 18.15
CA VAL A 210 -20.05 -26.68 16.89
C VAL A 210 -21.08 -27.17 15.87
N VAL A 211 -20.98 -26.72 14.63
CA VAL A 211 -21.89 -27.10 13.54
C VAL A 211 -21.11 -27.59 12.33
N GLY A 212 -21.76 -28.39 11.49
CA GLY A 212 -21.14 -28.90 10.27
C GLY A 212 -21.95 -30.00 9.62
N ALA A 213 -21.28 -30.91 8.91
CA ALA A 213 -21.90 -31.96 8.12
C ALA A 213 -21.48 -33.38 8.55
N LEU A 214 -22.40 -34.31 8.38
CA LEU A 214 -22.23 -35.76 8.50
C LEU A 214 -22.38 -36.42 7.14
N PHE A 215 -21.53 -37.41 6.83
CA PHE A 215 -21.58 -38.15 5.57
C PHE A 215 -21.92 -39.63 5.82
N ARG A 216 -22.93 -40.13 5.08
CA ARG A 216 -23.43 -41.51 5.24
C ARG A 216 -22.91 -42.45 4.15
N GLN A 217 -22.70 -43.72 4.51
CA GLN A 217 -22.24 -44.77 3.60
C GLN A 217 -23.10 -44.97 2.34
N GLN A 218 -24.40 -44.69 2.41
CA GLN A 218 -25.33 -44.84 1.26
C GLN A 218 -25.49 -43.57 0.42
N GLY A 219 -24.64 -42.56 0.66
CA GLY A 219 -24.79 -41.22 0.11
C GLY A 219 -25.70 -40.35 0.98
N GLY A 220 -25.50 -39.04 0.85
CA GLY A 220 -26.30 -38.02 1.52
C GLY A 220 -25.57 -37.34 2.68
N THR A 221 -25.81 -36.04 2.81
CA THR A 221 -25.19 -35.15 3.79
C THR A 221 -26.21 -34.72 4.83
N THR A 222 -25.84 -34.68 6.10
CA THR A 222 -26.73 -34.15 7.15
C THR A 222 -26.03 -33.16 8.04
N ALA A 223 -26.62 -31.98 8.12
CA ALA A 223 -26.20 -30.95 9.05
C ALA A 223 -26.25 -31.48 10.49
N PHE A 224 -25.27 -31.16 11.31
CA PHE A 224 -25.26 -31.48 12.73
C PHE A 224 -25.03 -30.24 13.58
N ARG A 225 -25.41 -30.37 14.85
CA ARG A 225 -25.05 -29.50 15.95
C ARG A 225 -24.46 -30.34 17.07
N TRP A 226 -23.28 -29.98 17.54
CA TRP A 226 -22.64 -30.56 18.70
C TRP A 226 -22.65 -29.57 19.86
N GLN A 227 -23.09 -30.02 21.03
CA GLN A 227 -23.06 -29.23 22.27
C GLN A 227 -23.00 -30.16 23.47
N ASN A 228 -22.22 -29.80 24.49
CA ASN A 228 -22.09 -30.56 25.74
C ASN A 228 -21.72 -32.04 25.52
N GLY A 229 -20.79 -32.30 24.59
CA GLY A 229 -20.32 -33.68 24.31
C GLY A 229 -21.27 -34.52 23.46
N LYS A 230 -22.36 -33.95 22.94
CA LYS A 230 -23.36 -34.69 22.17
C LYS A 230 -23.56 -34.09 20.78
N MET A 231 -23.41 -34.93 19.77
CA MET A 231 -23.75 -34.61 18.39
C MET A 231 -25.22 -34.93 18.08
N GLU A 232 -25.93 -33.98 17.48
CA GLU A 232 -27.33 -34.12 17.08
C GLU A 232 -27.49 -33.72 15.61
N ALA A 233 -28.12 -34.59 14.81
CA ALA A 233 -28.47 -34.28 13.43
C ALA A 233 -29.61 -33.24 13.37
N LEU A 234 -29.48 -32.27 12.46
CA LEU A 234 -30.49 -31.28 12.14
C LEU A 234 -31.40 -31.80 11.04
N SER A 235 -32.68 -31.44 11.09
CA SER A 235 -33.68 -31.92 10.13
C SER A 235 -33.64 -31.12 8.83
N PRO A 236 -33.81 -31.77 7.67
CA PRO A 236 -33.95 -31.11 6.37
C PRO A 236 -35.32 -30.45 6.20
N LEU A 237 -35.48 -29.65 5.13
CA LEU A 237 -36.80 -29.22 4.69
C LEU A 237 -37.63 -30.45 4.28
N LYS A 238 -38.94 -30.32 4.38
CA LYS A 238 -39.83 -31.44 4.05
C LYS A 238 -39.68 -31.83 2.57
N GLY A 239 -39.19 -33.04 2.33
CA GLY A 239 -38.99 -33.59 0.98
C GLY A 239 -37.53 -33.65 0.55
N ASP A 240 -36.64 -32.99 1.30
CA ASP A 240 -35.20 -33.02 1.07
C ASP A 240 -34.54 -34.12 1.92
N ASP A 241 -33.42 -34.62 1.44
CA ASP A 241 -32.58 -35.65 2.07
C ASP A 241 -31.16 -35.16 2.41
N ASP A 242 -30.72 -34.06 1.77
CA ASP A 242 -29.43 -33.43 1.99
C ASP A 242 -29.53 -32.11 2.78
N THR A 243 -28.64 -31.94 3.76
CA THR A 243 -28.43 -30.69 4.49
C THR A 243 -26.97 -30.48 4.83
N ASP A 244 -26.56 -29.23 4.87
CA ASP A 244 -25.24 -28.80 5.34
C ASP A 244 -25.40 -27.56 6.23
N ALA A 245 -24.63 -27.49 7.32
CA ALA A 245 -24.56 -26.32 8.19
C ALA A 245 -23.20 -25.66 7.99
N HIS A 246 -23.20 -24.41 7.55
CA HIS A 246 -21.98 -23.68 7.22
C HIS A 246 -21.54 -22.75 8.35
N ASP A 247 -22.49 -22.13 9.07
CA ASP A 247 -22.16 -21.15 10.10
C ASP A 247 -23.18 -21.07 11.25
N VAL A 248 -22.80 -20.48 12.38
CA VAL A 248 -23.60 -20.36 13.60
C VAL A 248 -23.45 -18.97 14.25
N SER A 249 -24.54 -18.42 14.78
CA SER A 249 -24.54 -17.15 15.51
C SER A 249 -23.68 -17.22 16.78
N ALA A 250 -23.26 -16.06 17.28
CA ALA A 250 -22.34 -15.95 18.41
C ALA A 250 -22.86 -16.66 19.67
N ASP A 251 -24.17 -16.69 19.87
CA ASP A 251 -24.87 -17.34 20.98
C ASP A 251 -25.23 -18.82 20.73
N GLY A 252 -24.92 -19.36 19.54
CA GLY A 252 -25.19 -20.76 19.20
C GLY A 252 -26.66 -21.09 18.89
N HIS A 253 -27.55 -20.08 18.82
CA HIS A 253 -29.00 -20.28 18.66
C HIS A 253 -29.48 -20.34 17.20
N ILE A 254 -28.77 -19.69 16.29
CA ILE A 254 -29.10 -19.63 14.86
C ILE A 254 -27.99 -20.32 14.08
N ILE A 255 -28.35 -21.33 13.31
CA ILE A 255 -27.44 -22.06 12.41
C ILE A 255 -27.88 -21.77 10.99
N VAL A 256 -26.94 -21.57 10.06
CA VAL A 256 -27.25 -21.30 8.65
C VAL A 256 -26.56 -22.31 7.74
N GLY A 257 -27.15 -22.54 6.57
CA GLY A 257 -26.57 -23.45 5.60
C GLY A 257 -27.48 -23.71 4.41
N SER A 258 -27.55 -24.96 3.96
CA SER A 258 -28.34 -25.39 2.80
C SER A 258 -29.19 -26.64 3.09
N SER A 259 -30.29 -26.77 2.34
CA SER A 259 -31.15 -27.96 2.32
C SER A 259 -31.56 -28.27 0.88
N GLY A 260 -31.51 -29.55 0.51
CA GLY A 260 -31.83 -30.04 -0.83
C GLY A 260 -30.60 -30.60 -1.55
N PRO A 261 -30.79 -31.21 -2.73
CA PRO A 261 -29.70 -31.86 -3.46
C PRO A 261 -28.72 -30.81 -4.02
N ASN A 262 -27.48 -31.20 -4.32
CA ASN A 262 -26.36 -30.34 -4.78
C ASN A 262 -26.64 -29.43 -6.01
N ASN A 263 -27.80 -29.55 -6.67
CA ASN A 263 -28.21 -28.71 -7.82
C ASN A 263 -29.63 -28.10 -7.69
N ALA A 264 -30.31 -28.32 -6.54
CA ALA A 264 -31.59 -27.72 -6.20
C ALA A 264 -31.63 -27.25 -4.73
N SER A 265 -30.45 -27.00 -4.14
CA SER A 265 -30.30 -26.58 -2.74
C SER A 265 -30.82 -25.16 -2.53
N VAL A 266 -31.48 -24.96 -1.41
CA VAL A 266 -31.92 -23.63 -0.96
C VAL A 266 -31.24 -23.26 0.35
N ALA A 267 -30.92 -21.98 0.49
CA ALA A 267 -30.38 -21.41 1.71
C ALA A 267 -31.42 -21.54 2.84
N VAL A 268 -30.96 -22.00 3.99
CA VAL A 268 -31.80 -22.23 5.16
C VAL A 268 -31.18 -21.65 6.43
N ARG A 269 -32.01 -21.44 7.44
CA ARG A 269 -31.56 -21.26 8.81
C ARG A 269 -32.34 -22.15 9.77
N TRP A 270 -31.68 -22.65 10.82
CA TRP A 270 -32.30 -23.32 11.94
C TRP A 270 -32.36 -22.37 13.14
N VAL A 271 -33.57 -22.15 13.67
CA VAL A 271 -33.80 -21.39 14.91
C VAL A 271 -34.44 -22.35 15.91
N ASP A 272 -33.77 -22.61 17.03
CA ASP A 272 -34.21 -23.60 18.01
C ASP A 272 -34.57 -24.96 17.35
N LYS A 273 -33.70 -25.42 16.43
CA LYS A 273 -33.83 -26.65 15.63
C LYS A 273 -34.95 -26.64 14.58
N LYS A 274 -35.72 -25.57 14.45
CA LYS A 274 -36.73 -25.42 13.40
C LYS A 274 -36.09 -24.82 12.16
N ILE A 275 -36.15 -25.56 11.06
CA ILE A 275 -35.62 -25.12 9.78
C ILE A 275 -36.57 -24.11 9.09
N GLN A 276 -36.00 -23.07 8.51
CA GLN A 276 -36.67 -22.07 7.70
C GLN A 276 -35.96 -21.94 6.36
N ASN A 277 -36.73 -21.99 5.27
CA ASN A 277 -36.26 -21.65 3.92
C ASN A 277 -36.12 -20.12 3.75
N LEU A 278 -34.96 -19.68 3.25
CA LEU A 278 -34.65 -18.26 3.02
C LEU A 278 -34.99 -17.80 1.59
N GLY A 279 -35.26 -18.73 0.67
CA GLY A 279 -35.58 -18.48 -0.74
C GLY A 279 -34.35 -18.36 -1.63
N THR A 280 -34.55 -17.86 -2.85
CA THR A 280 -33.51 -17.55 -3.84
C THR A 280 -33.67 -16.11 -4.30
N LEU A 281 -32.65 -15.56 -4.96
CA LEU A 281 -32.83 -14.30 -5.70
C LEU A 281 -33.78 -14.53 -6.88
N ASN A 282 -34.50 -13.48 -7.26
CA ASN A 282 -35.44 -13.56 -8.38
C ASN A 282 -34.75 -14.09 -9.65
N GLY A 283 -35.31 -15.17 -10.20
CA GLY A 283 -34.80 -15.87 -11.38
C GLY A 283 -33.85 -17.03 -11.07
N ASP A 284 -33.35 -17.17 -9.84
CA ASP A 284 -32.41 -18.21 -9.46
C ASP A 284 -33.08 -19.50 -9.00
N SER A 285 -32.38 -20.62 -9.20
CA SER A 285 -32.86 -21.96 -8.87
C SER A 285 -32.19 -22.55 -7.62
N ASN A 286 -31.09 -21.95 -7.16
CA ASN A 286 -30.28 -22.46 -6.04
C ASN A 286 -29.83 -21.32 -5.15
N SER A 287 -29.65 -21.58 -3.85
CA SER A 287 -29.01 -20.66 -2.93
C SER A 287 -28.31 -21.39 -1.79
N TYR A 288 -27.24 -20.77 -1.27
CA TYR A 288 -26.41 -21.29 -0.19
C TYR A 288 -26.11 -20.17 0.80
N ALA A 289 -26.49 -20.34 2.06
CA ALA A 289 -26.06 -19.45 3.14
C ALA A 289 -24.67 -19.87 3.63
N ARG A 290 -23.71 -18.94 3.62
CA ARG A 290 -22.31 -19.21 3.99
C ARG A 290 -21.95 -18.71 5.38
N ALA A 291 -22.43 -17.53 5.76
CA ALA A 291 -22.10 -16.89 7.04
C ALA A 291 -23.27 -16.08 7.61
N THR A 292 -23.23 -15.78 8.90
CA THR A 292 -24.22 -14.97 9.60
C THR A 292 -23.61 -14.01 10.62
N SER A 293 -24.22 -12.83 10.79
CA SER A 293 -23.83 -11.88 11.85
C SER A 293 -23.95 -12.51 13.24
N ALA A 294 -23.31 -11.92 14.26
CA ALA A 294 -23.35 -12.45 15.63
C ALA A 294 -24.78 -12.64 16.19
N SER A 295 -25.73 -11.82 15.75
CA SER A 295 -27.14 -11.91 16.14
C SER A 295 -27.98 -12.91 15.33
N GLY A 296 -27.43 -13.49 14.26
CA GLY A 296 -28.13 -14.37 13.31
C GLY A 296 -29.19 -13.68 12.43
N ASN A 297 -29.33 -12.35 12.50
CA ASN A 297 -30.37 -11.60 11.78
C ASN A 297 -30.00 -11.24 10.34
N ILE A 298 -28.70 -11.23 10.03
CA ILE A 298 -28.18 -11.02 8.68
C ILE A 298 -27.44 -12.28 8.27
N ILE A 299 -27.75 -12.79 7.08
CA ILE A 299 -27.17 -14.01 6.51
C ILE A 299 -26.66 -13.68 5.12
N VAL A 300 -25.45 -14.12 4.79
CA VAL A 300 -24.84 -13.87 3.48
C VAL A 300 -24.50 -15.18 2.79
N GLY A 301 -24.37 -15.12 1.46
CA GLY A 301 -23.96 -16.26 0.68
C GLY A 301 -24.12 -16.01 -0.81
N SER A 302 -24.48 -17.04 -1.55
CA SER A 302 -24.65 -16.96 -3.00
C SER A 302 -25.93 -17.63 -3.48
N SER A 303 -26.56 -17.04 -4.50
CA SER A 303 -27.70 -17.58 -5.23
C SER A 303 -27.32 -17.78 -6.69
N THR A 304 -27.73 -18.88 -7.30
CA THR A 304 -27.20 -19.33 -8.60
C THR A 304 -28.30 -19.67 -9.60
N HIS A 305 -28.10 -19.25 -10.84
CA HIS A 305 -28.89 -19.65 -12.01
C HIS A 305 -28.00 -19.98 -13.21
N ASN A 306 -28.20 -21.15 -13.84
CA ASN A 306 -27.44 -21.56 -15.04
C ASN A 306 -25.92 -21.41 -14.90
N GLY A 307 -25.38 -21.74 -13.72
CA GLY A 307 -23.94 -21.65 -13.43
C GLY A 307 -23.43 -20.24 -13.11
N ARG A 308 -24.30 -19.22 -13.11
CA ARG A 308 -23.98 -17.85 -12.69
C ARG A 308 -24.35 -17.63 -11.23
N SER A 309 -23.39 -17.34 -10.38
CA SER A 309 -23.57 -17.10 -8.95
C SER A 309 -23.56 -15.60 -8.63
N ARG A 310 -24.50 -15.19 -7.78
CA ARG A 310 -24.69 -13.81 -7.33
C ARG A 310 -24.64 -13.78 -5.81
N ALA A 311 -23.86 -12.86 -5.25
CA ALA A 311 -23.81 -12.73 -3.80
C ALA A 311 -25.11 -12.12 -3.30
N PHE A 312 -25.59 -12.61 -2.15
CA PHE A 312 -26.77 -12.06 -1.51
C PHE A 312 -26.51 -11.67 -0.06
N ARG A 313 -27.33 -10.74 0.42
CA ARG A 313 -27.56 -10.45 1.83
C ARG A 313 -29.04 -10.71 2.14
N TRP A 314 -29.30 -11.52 3.14
CA TRP A 314 -30.64 -11.82 3.63
C TRP A 314 -30.87 -11.13 4.97
N GLN A 315 -31.95 -10.37 5.09
CA GLN A 315 -32.37 -9.72 6.33
C GLN A 315 -33.89 -9.56 6.34
N ASN A 316 -34.52 -9.70 7.51
CA ASN A 316 -35.95 -9.44 7.70
C ASN A 316 -36.87 -10.21 6.73
N GLY A 317 -36.52 -11.45 6.37
CA GLY A 317 -37.34 -12.26 5.47
C GLY A 317 -37.08 -12.05 3.98
N LYS A 318 -36.13 -11.19 3.60
CA LYS A 318 -35.86 -10.82 2.22
C LYS A 318 -34.41 -11.11 1.84
N MET A 319 -34.22 -11.76 0.69
CA MET A 319 -32.92 -11.93 0.03
C MET A 319 -32.70 -10.80 -0.97
N GLU A 320 -31.56 -10.10 -0.85
CA GLU A 320 -31.18 -8.96 -1.70
C GLU A 320 -29.85 -9.26 -2.40
N ASP A 321 -29.78 -8.93 -3.69
CA ASP A 321 -28.55 -9.00 -4.49
C ASP A 321 -27.64 -7.83 -4.08
N ILE A 322 -26.41 -8.11 -3.65
CA ILE A 322 -25.45 -7.07 -3.22
C ILE A 322 -24.51 -6.63 -4.34
N GLY A 323 -24.74 -7.11 -5.57
CA GLY A 323 -23.99 -6.72 -6.76
C GLY A 323 -22.79 -7.60 -7.04
N GLN A 324 -21.93 -7.11 -7.92
CA GLN A 324 -20.74 -7.78 -8.44
C GLN A 324 -19.72 -6.73 -8.90
N LEU A 325 -18.43 -7.07 -8.87
CA LEU A 325 -17.39 -6.22 -9.45
C LEU A 325 -17.55 -6.12 -10.98
N THR A 326 -17.06 -5.02 -11.57
CA THR A 326 -17.16 -4.74 -13.01
C THR A 326 -16.56 -5.88 -13.83
N GLY A 327 -17.32 -6.45 -14.76
CA GLY A 327 -16.88 -7.58 -15.60
C GLY A 327 -17.05 -8.97 -14.97
N ALA A 328 -17.38 -9.07 -13.68
CA ALA A 328 -17.55 -10.35 -13.02
C ALA A 328 -18.76 -11.16 -13.56
N ILE A 329 -18.60 -12.47 -13.64
CA ILE A 329 -19.65 -13.44 -13.99
C ILE A 329 -20.13 -14.25 -12.78
N ASN A 330 -19.28 -14.45 -11.77
CA ASN A 330 -19.65 -15.13 -10.53
C ASN A 330 -19.24 -14.28 -9.33
N THR A 331 -20.09 -14.17 -8.31
CA THR A 331 -19.77 -13.46 -7.07
C THR A 331 -20.29 -14.22 -5.87
N PHE A 332 -19.46 -14.32 -4.83
CA PHE A 332 -19.73 -15.08 -3.61
C PHE A 332 -19.41 -14.22 -2.39
N ALA A 333 -20.38 -14.07 -1.48
CA ALA A 333 -20.09 -13.55 -0.14
C ALA A 333 -19.57 -14.70 0.73
N SER A 334 -18.37 -14.54 1.29
CA SER A 334 -17.70 -15.56 2.11
C SER A 334 -18.05 -15.41 3.57
N ASP A 335 -18.01 -14.19 4.09
CA ASP A 335 -18.12 -13.90 5.52
C ASP A 335 -18.70 -12.50 5.82
N ILE A 336 -19.12 -12.27 7.06
CA ILE A 336 -19.73 -11.03 7.54
C ILE A 336 -19.31 -10.70 8.98
N SER A 337 -19.02 -9.42 9.26
CA SER A 337 -18.67 -8.93 10.60
C SER A 337 -19.78 -9.19 11.62
N ALA A 338 -19.42 -9.24 12.91
CA ALA A 338 -20.34 -9.55 14.01
C ALA A 338 -21.54 -8.58 14.06
N ASP A 339 -21.29 -7.30 13.78
CA ASP A 339 -22.31 -6.25 13.72
C ASP A 339 -23.16 -6.26 12.43
N GLY A 340 -22.81 -7.10 11.46
CA GLY A 340 -23.49 -7.27 10.18
C GLY A 340 -23.29 -6.12 9.19
N ARG A 341 -22.31 -5.24 9.41
CA ARG A 341 -22.07 -4.05 8.55
C ARG A 341 -21.07 -4.30 7.42
N THR A 342 -20.10 -5.18 7.62
CA THR A 342 -19.04 -5.44 6.63
C THR A 342 -19.16 -6.86 6.11
N ILE A 343 -19.34 -7.02 4.80
CA ILE A 343 -19.39 -8.30 4.10
C ILE A 343 -18.15 -8.40 3.22
N VAL A 344 -17.49 -9.56 3.22
CA VAL A 344 -16.34 -9.83 2.36
C VAL A 344 -16.62 -11.02 1.45
N GLY A 345 -15.97 -11.05 0.30
CA GLY A 345 -16.03 -12.19 -0.59
C GLY A 345 -15.24 -11.98 -1.86
N SER A 346 -15.58 -12.74 -2.90
CA SER A 346 -14.88 -12.68 -4.17
C SER A 346 -15.79 -12.63 -5.39
N SER A 347 -15.31 -11.97 -6.44
CA SER A 347 -15.91 -11.90 -7.77
C SER A 347 -14.95 -12.47 -8.80
N TYR A 348 -15.43 -13.37 -9.65
CA TYR A 348 -14.69 -14.00 -10.75
C TYR A 348 -15.21 -13.53 -12.10
N ASP A 349 -14.32 -13.08 -12.99
CA ASP A 349 -14.65 -12.52 -14.31
C ASP A 349 -14.47 -13.49 -15.49
N GLY A 350 -14.08 -14.74 -15.22
CA GLY A 350 -13.75 -15.72 -16.25
C GLY A 350 -12.25 -15.92 -16.45
N LEU A 351 -11.41 -15.04 -15.88
CA LEU A 351 -9.96 -15.09 -15.93
C LEU A 351 -9.33 -15.00 -14.53
N GLN A 352 -9.85 -14.12 -13.69
CA GLN A 352 -9.29 -13.79 -12.38
C GLN A 352 -10.39 -13.70 -11.32
N THR A 353 -10.04 -14.11 -10.11
CA THR A 353 -10.83 -13.90 -8.89
C THR A 353 -10.30 -12.67 -8.15
N ARG A 354 -11.18 -11.72 -7.88
CA ARG A 354 -10.89 -10.47 -7.17
C ARG A 354 -11.67 -10.41 -5.86
N ALA A 355 -11.01 -9.96 -4.81
CA ALA A 355 -11.64 -9.78 -3.51
C ALA A 355 -12.47 -8.50 -3.48
N PHE A 356 -13.63 -8.54 -2.82
CA PHE A 356 -14.44 -7.36 -2.55
C PHE A 356 -14.68 -7.16 -1.07
N ILE A 357 -14.98 -5.91 -0.73
CA ILE A 357 -15.62 -5.48 0.52
C ILE A 357 -16.96 -4.81 0.19
N TYR A 358 -17.98 -5.07 1.01
CA TYR A 358 -19.30 -4.47 0.89
C TYR A 358 -19.76 -3.91 2.24
N ARG A 359 -20.21 -2.65 2.26
CA ARG A 359 -20.93 -2.04 3.40
C ARG A 359 -22.28 -1.51 2.94
N ASN A 360 -22.29 -0.59 1.97
CA ASN A 360 -23.48 -0.17 1.24
C ASN A 360 -23.35 -0.43 -0.27
N THR A 361 -22.12 -0.36 -0.80
CA THR A 361 -21.78 -0.75 -2.17
C THR A 361 -20.63 -1.74 -2.17
N MET A 362 -20.57 -2.57 -3.21
CA MET A 362 -19.44 -3.46 -3.44
C MET A 362 -18.26 -2.65 -3.98
N GLN A 363 -17.08 -2.85 -3.41
CA GLN A 363 -15.83 -2.25 -3.85
C GLN A 363 -14.74 -3.32 -3.97
N ASP A 364 -13.86 -3.18 -4.96
CA ASP A 364 -12.68 -4.03 -5.14
C ASP A 364 -11.65 -3.69 -4.05
N LEU A 365 -11.34 -4.66 -3.19
CA LEU A 365 -10.52 -4.43 -1.99
C LEU A 365 -9.11 -3.96 -2.36
N ALA A 366 -8.51 -4.53 -3.40
CA ALA A 366 -7.16 -4.18 -3.83
C ALA A 366 -7.13 -2.77 -4.44
N ASN A 367 -8.13 -2.43 -5.25
CA ASN A 367 -8.22 -1.08 -5.84
C ASN A 367 -8.51 -0.01 -4.77
N VAL A 368 -9.37 -0.29 -3.78
CA VAL A 368 -9.60 0.63 -2.67
C VAL A 368 -8.30 0.88 -1.92
N GLN A 369 -7.53 -0.17 -1.63
CA GLN A 369 -6.24 -0.06 -0.95
C GLN A 369 -5.24 0.76 -1.78
N ALA A 370 -5.07 0.42 -3.05
CA ALA A 370 -4.18 1.12 -3.97
C ALA A 370 -4.55 2.61 -4.10
N SER A 371 -5.84 2.93 -4.18
CA SER A 371 -6.31 4.32 -4.30
C SER A 371 -5.88 5.20 -3.12
N ALA A 372 -5.85 4.65 -1.90
CA ALA A 372 -5.45 5.39 -0.70
C ALA A 372 -3.94 5.62 -0.67
N VAL A 373 -3.15 4.64 -1.12
CA VAL A 373 -1.69 4.77 -1.24
C VAL A 373 -1.31 5.80 -2.31
N GLU A 374 -2.01 5.80 -3.45
CA GLU A 374 -1.76 6.77 -4.53
C GLU A 374 -1.94 8.22 -4.08
N VAL A 375 -2.97 8.52 -3.28
CA VAL A 375 -3.14 9.85 -2.68
C VAL A 375 -1.88 10.27 -1.93
N ALA A 376 -1.37 9.40 -1.08
CA ALA A 376 -0.20 9.70 -0.27
C ALA A 376 1.06 9.90 -1.13
N ASP A 377 1.21 9.13 -2.21
CA ASP A 377 2.28 9.30 -3.19
C ASP A 377 2.21 10.65 -3.94
N GLU A 378 1.02 11.11 -4.31
CA GLU A 378 0.84 12.41 -4.96
C GLU A 378 1.08 13.58 -4.01
N PHE A 379 0.73 13.44 -2.74
CA PHE A 379 1.07 14.44 -1.72
C PHE A 379 2.59 14.60 -1.59
N ALA A 380 3.34 13.50 -1.65
CA ALA A 380 4.80 13.56 -1.62
C ALA A 380 5.39 14.29 -2.85
N ASN A 381 4.79 14.09 -4.03
CA ASN A 381 5.16 14.82 -5.25
C ASN A 381 4.89 16.33 -5.12
N ALA A 382 3.73 16.70 -4.55
CA ALA A 382 3.36 18.09 -4.34
C ALA A 382 4.28 18.80 -3.34
N VAL A 383 4.76 18.10 -2.30
CA VAL A 383 5.75 18.66 -1.34
C VAL A 383 7.06 19.05 -2.03
N ASP A 384 7.60 18.19 -2.91
CA ASP A 384 8.85 18.47 -3.65
C ASP A 384 8.65 19.62 -4.67
N LEU A 385 7.52 19.62 -5.38
CA LEU A 385 7.19 20.69 -6.32
C LEU A 385 7.07 22.05 -5.63
N ASN A 386 6.32 22.14 -4.54
CA ASN A 386 6.13 23.41 -3.81
C ASN A 386 7.46 23.90 -3.19
N GLY A 387 8.28 23.00 -2.65
CA GLY A 387 9.63 23.35 -2.19
C GLY A 387 10.49 23.93 -3.31
N ARG A 388 10.45 23.34 -4.51
CA ARG A 388 11.16 23.85 -5.70
C ARG A 388 10.65 25.22 -6.15
N LEU A 389 9.35 25.41 -6.27
CA LEU A 389 8.77 26.69 -6.69
C LEU A 389 9.14 27.81 -5.70
N ALA A 390 9.14 27.52 -4.39
CA ALA A 390 9.62 28.47 -3.38
C ALA A 390 11.11 28.80 -3.56
N ARG A 391 11.97 27.80 -3.84
CA ARG A 391 13.39 28.03 -4.14
C ARG A 391 13.61 28.85 -5.41
N GLU A 392 12.84 28.61 -6.47
CA GLU A 392 12.92 29.42 -7.67
C GLU A 392 12.65 30.89 -7.37
N LEU A 393 11.59 31.18 -6.60
CA LEU A 393 11.27 32.55 -6.21
C LEU A 393 12.38 33.20 -5.36
N ARG A 394 13.00 32.43 -4.46
CA ARG A 394 14.14 32.87 -3.63
C ARG A 394 15.33 33.30 -4.48
N GLU A 395 15.55 32.63 -5.60
CA GLU A 395 16.66 32.89 -6.53
C GLU A 395 16.32 33.92 -7.63
N GLU A 396 15.10 34.47 -7.63
CA GLU A 396 14.76 35.53 -8.57
C GLU A 396 15.56 36.81 -8.35
N GLU A 397 15.81 37.50 -9.46
CA GLU A 397 16.43 38.81 -9.50
C GLU A 397 16.00 39.55 -10.76
N CYS A 398 16.24 40.87 -10.80
CA CYS A 398 16.17 41.66 -12.01
C CYS A 398 17.53 42.32 -12.28
N HIS A 399 17.81 42.58 -13.56
CA HIS A 399 19.05 43.22 -13.98
C HIS A 399 18.95 44.75 -13.84
N ILE A 400 19.90 45.36 -13.13
CA ILE A 400 20.07 46.81 -13.06
C ILE A 400 21.18 47.20 -14.05
N SER A 401 20.81 47.92 -15.10
CA SER A 401 21.74 48.45 -16.09
C SER A 401 22.68 49.51 -15.49
N SER A 402 23.86 49.67 -16.07
CA SER A 402 24.81 50.71 -15.68
C SER A 402 24.18 52.11 -15.72
N GLY A 403 24.41 52.91 -14.68
CA GLY A 403 23.85 54.26 -14.54
C GLY A 403 22.44 54.34 -13.93
N TYR A 404 21.84 53.20 -13.59
CA TYR A 404 20.55 53.10 -12.90
C TYR A 404 20.73 52.49 -11.51
N ASN A 405 19.76 52.66 -10.64
CA ASN A 405 19.80 52.10 -9.29
C ASN A 405 18.57 51.27 -8.94
N ALA A 406 17.62 51.07 -9.86
CA ALA A 406 16.48 50.20 -9.63
C ALA A 406 16.09 49.42 -10.88
N CYS A 407 15.45 48.27 -10.68
CA CYS A 407 14.87 47.48 -11.75
C CYS A 407 13.52 46.88 -11.38
N LEU A 408 12.74 46.58 -12.43
CA LEU A 408 11.55 45.75 -12.38
C LEU A 408 11.71 44.63 -13.40
N GLY A 409 11.56 43.39 -12.94
CA GLY A 409 11.61 42.18 -13.74
C GLY A 409 10.29 41.44 -13.73
N VAL A 410 9.94 40.82 -14.86
CA VAL A 410 8.84 39.87 -14.99
C VAL A 410 9.40 38.57 -15.52
N ARG A 411 9.13 37.46 -14.85
CA ARG A 411 9.44 36.11 -15.31
C ARG A 411 8.15 35.36 -15.60
N SER A 412 8.17 34.56 -16.66
CA SER A 412 7.21 33.48 -16.89
C SER A 412 7.97 32.20 -17.18
N GLY A 413 7.52 31.06 -16.66
CA GLY A 413 8.17 29.79 -16.91
C GLY A 413 7.29 28.58 -16.64
N VAL A 414 7.83 27.43 -17.00
CA VAL A 414 7.26 26.12 -16.74
C VAL A 414 8.31 25.28 -16.03
N THR A 415 7.88 24.61 -14.97
CA THR A 415 8.66 23.68 -14.16
C THR A 415 8.02 22.31 -14.29
N SER A 416 8.78 21.32 -14.76
CA SER A 416 8.32 19.95 -14.92
C SER A 416 9.14 19.01 -14.05
N LEU A 417 8.46 18.22 -13.23
CA LEU A 417 8.99 16.98 -12.68
C LEU A 417 8.52 15.90 -13.66
N PHE A 418 9.42 15.27 -14.44
CA PHE A 418 9.10 14.38 -15.58
C PHE A 418 8.37 13.05 -15.22
N GLN A 419 7.48 13.07 -14.22
CA GLN A 419 6.51 12.04 -13.83
C GLN A 419 5.04 12.46 -13.98
N GLY A 420 4.75 13.68 -14.46
CA GLY A 420 3.39 14.13 -14.75
C GLY A 420 3.09 15.48 -14.13
N THR A 421 3.71 15.84 -13.01
CA THR A 421 3.47 17.11 -12.30
C THR A 421 4.15 18.28 -13.01
N ASN A 422 3.36 19.24 -13.49
CA ASN A 422 3.86 20.39 -14.25
C ASN A 422 3.27 21.68 -13.68
N ALA A 423 4.12 22.55 -13.15
CA ALA A 423 3.71 23.89 -12.77
C ALA A 423 4.01 24.88 -13.91
N PHE A 424 3.07 25.76 -14.19
CA PHE A 424 3.31 26.96 -14.99
C PHE A 424 3.11 28.18 -14.10
N GLY A 425 3.93 29.20 -14.28
CA GLY A 425 3.79 30.38 -13.46
C GLY A 425 4.71 31.49 -13.86
N GLY A 426 4.72 32.52 -13.03
CA GLY A 426 5.55 33.68 -13.22
C GLY A 426 5.71 34.48 -11.96
N SER A 427 6.66 35.39 -11.99
CA SER A 427 6.93 36.27 -10.88
C SER A 427 7.22 37.68 -11.37
N VAL A 428 6.96 38.65 -10.50
CA VAL A 428 7.38 40.04 -10.66
C VAL A 428 8.38 40.33 -9.57
N THR A 429 9.55 40.81 -9.94
CA THR A 429 10.67 41.07 -9.02
C THR A 429 11.13 42.51 -9.16
N GLY A 430 11.14 43.26 -8.07
CA GLY A 430 11.74 44.59 -8.01
C GLY A 430 13.03 44.56 -7.21
N ALA A 431 14.04 45.33 -7.62
CA ALA A 431 15.26 45.50 -6.84
C ALA A 431 15.76 46.94 -6.89
N VAL A 432 16.43 47.37 -5.82
CA VAL A 432 17.03 48.69 -5.67
C VAL A 432 18.45 48.54 -5.12
N GLN A 433 19.40 49.17 -5.79
CA GLN A 433 20.76 49.41 -5.34
C GLN A 433 20.74 50.62 -4.40
N ILE A 434 20.90 50.38 -3.10
CA ILE A 434 20.81 51.41 -2.05
C ILE A 434 22.07 52.28 -2.04
N ASP A 435 23.22 51.64 -2.16
CA ASP A 435 24.55 52.24 -2.27
C ASP A 435 25.46 51.34 -3.11
N SER A 436 26.77 51.61 -3.16
CA SER A 436 27.71 50.80 -3.97
C SER A 436 27.85 49.35 -3.48
N GLU A 437 27.44 49.04 -2.25
CA GLU A 437 27.64 47.73 -1.64
C GLU A 437 26.33 46.94 -1.51
N LEU A 438 25.21 47.59 -1.22
CA LEU A 438 23.96 46.94 -0.85
C LEU A 438 22.87 47.04 -1.93
N LYS A 439 22.37 45.87 -2.35
CA LYS A 439 21.18 45.71 -3.19
C LYS A 439 20.08 45.00 -2.40
N LEU A 440 18.87 45.51 -2.46
CA LEU A 440 17.68 44.89 -1.87
C LEU A 440 16.67 44.56 -2.96
N GLY A 441 15.95 43.45 -2.82
CA GLY A 441 14.87 43.13 -3.74
C GLY A 441 13.74 42.34 -3.10
N ALA A 442 12.61 42.35 -3.78
CA ALA A 442 11.40 41.64 -3.40
C ALA A 442 10.72 41.08 -4.64
N SER A 443 10.08 39.93 -4.48
CA SER A 443 9.38 39.23 -5.54
C SER A 443 7.99 38.80 -5.09
N VAL A 444 7.06 38.78 -6.03
CA VAL A 444 5.74 38.17 -5.88
C VAL A 444 5.54 37.19 -7.03
N GLY A 445 5.11 35.98 -6.71
CA GLY A 445 4.96 34.89 -7.67
C GLY A 445 3.56 34.30 -7.66
N ALA A 446 3.18 33.79 -8.81
CA ALA A 446 1.90 33.16 -9.10
C ALA A 446 2.15 31.90 -9.92
N TYR A 447 1.70 30.76 -9.43
CA TYR A 447 1.91 29.46 -10.05
C TYR A 447 0.58 28.72 -10.13
N GLY A 448 0.33 27.99 -11.21
CA GLY A 448 -0.81 27.07 -11.34
C GLY A 448 -0.34 25.76 -11.94
N GLU A 449 -1.14 24.71 -11.81
CA GLU A 449 -0.84 23.43 -12.44
C GLU A 449 -1.67 23.21 -13.71
N GLY A 450 -1.08 22.48 -14.66
CA GLY A 450 -1.77 21.98 -15.84
C GLY A 450 -1.77 20.46 -15.81
N ASN A 451 -2.65 19.85 -15.02
CA ASN A 451 -2.83 18.40 -15.03
C ASN A 451 -4.31 18.00 -15.04
N ALA A 452 -4.81 17.69 -16.23
CA ALA A 452 -6.12 17.06 -16.37
C ALA A 452 -5.99 15.55 -16.14
N GLY A 453 -6.15 15.09 -14.89
CA GLY A 453 -6.38 13.66 -14.62
C GLY A 453 -5.77 13.03 -13.38
N SER A 454 -5.05 13.76 -12.52
CA SER A 454 -4.40 13.22 -11.31
C SER A 454 -5.33 13.09 -10.10
N THR A 455 -4.93 12.26 -9.13
CA THR A 455 -5.57 12.11 -7.81
C THR A 455 -5.46 13.38 -6.94
N LEU A 456 -4.45 14.22 -7.21
CA LEU A 456 -4.24 15.52 -6.59
C LEU A 456 -4.11 16.58 -7.69
N ASP A 457 -4.89 17.64 -7.61
CA ASP A 457 -4.89 18.76 -8.58
C ASP A 457 -4.50 20.06 -7.84
N LEU A 458 -3.28 20.57 -8.08
CA LEU A 458 -2.85 21.84 -7.49
C LEU A 458 -3.52 23.00 -8.23
N ASN A 459 -4.36 23.75 -7.51
CA ASN A 459 -5.16 24.83 -8.08
C ASN A 459 -4.29 26.04 -8.45
N TYR A 460 -4.04 26.92 -7.49
CA TYR A 460 -3.25 28.14 -7.69
C TYR A 460 -2.42 28.40 -6.44
N GLY A 461 -1.14 28.70 -6.66
CA GLY A 461 -0.18 29.07 -5.65
C GLY A 461 0.22 30.54 -5.75
N VAL A 462 0.31 31.19 -4.60
CA VAL A 462 0.82 32.56 -4.45
C VAL A 462 2.07 32.53 -3.59
N SER A 463 3.01 33.39 -3.92
CA SER A 463 4.28 33.41 -3.23
C SER A 463 4.88 34.80 -3.13
N ILE A 464 5.71 34.97 -2.12
CA ILE A 464 6.44 36.20 -1.84
C ILE A 464 7.88 35.85 -1.54
N GLY A 465 8.81 36.69 -1.99
CA GLY A 465 10.22 36.53 -1.75
C GLY A 465 10.90 37.87 -1.48
N ALA A 466 12.05 37.80 -0.82
CA ALA A 466 12.92 38.94 -0.59
C ALA A 466 14.37 38.50 -0.60
N PHE A 467 15.26 39.40 -1.01
CA PHE A 467 16.69 39.17 -0.96
C PHE A 467 17.46 40.45 -0.65
N ALA A 468 18.66 40.26 -0.11
CA ALA A 468 19.67 41.27 0.07
C ALA A 468 20.99 40.73 -0.49
N GLU A 469 21.67 41.53 -1.31
CA GLU A 469 23.03 41.25 -1.77
C GLU A 469 23.97 42.34 -1.29
N TYR A 470 25.09 41.94 -0.72
CA TYR A 470 26.10 42.82 -0.16
C TYR A 470 27.47 42.55 -0.79
N LEU A 471 28.09 43.57 -1.38
CA LEU A 471 29.46 43.53 -1.87
C LEU A 471 30.44 43.62 -0.70
N ILE A 472 31.39 42.68 -0.63
CA ILE A 472 32.34 42.55 0.47
C ILE A 472 33.70 43.06 0.01
N ASP A 473 34.01 44.32 0.29
CA ASP A 473 35.28 44.93 -0.10
C ASP A 473 36.46 44.57 0.84
N ALA A 474 36.16 44.10 2.06
CA ALA A 474 37.16 43.90 3.12
C ALA A 474 37.86 42.53 3.15
N LEU A 475 37.64 41.65 2.17
CA LEU A 475 38.27 40.33 2.17
C LEU A 475 39.74 40.39 1.71
N PRO A 476 40.67 39.65 2.36
CA PRO A 476 42.11 39.71 2.05
C PRO A 476 42.48 39.35 0.61
N PHE A 477 41.57 38.69 -0.11
CA PHE A 477 41.75 38.20 -1.48
C PHE A 477 40.93 39.02 -2.50
N SER A 478 40.26 40.07 -2.06
CA SER A 478 39.53 40.98 -2.94
C SER A 478 40.51 41.75 -3.84
N SER A 479 40.18 41.87 -5.12
CA SER A 479 40.97 42.62 -6.10
C SER A 479 40.04 43.30 -7.10
N SER A 480 40.60 44.14 -7.99
CA SER A 480 39.82 44.69 -9.11
C SER A 480 39.30 43.62 -10.07
N GLU A 481 39.91 42.44 -10.08
CA GLU A 481 39.54 41.30 -10.93
C GLU A 481 38.66 40.28 -10.19
N THR A 482 38.58 40.32 -8.86
CA THR A 482 37.80 39.38 -8.05
C THR A 482 37.03 40.11 -6.97
N GLN A 483 35.71 40.21 -7.16
CA GLN A 483 34.79 40.80 -6.20
C GLN A 483 33.99 39.72 -5.48
N PHE A 484 33.73 39.92 -4.19
CA PHE A 484 32.96 38.98 -3.38
C PHE A 484 31.60 39.57 -3.04
N ARG A 485 30.53 38.79 -3.20
CA ARG A 485 29.17 39.16 -2.79
C ARG A 485 28.59 38.12 -1.85
N ALA A 486 27.96 38.57 -0.78
CA ALA A 486 27.06 37.76 0.03
C ALA A 486 25.62 37.99 -0.42
N ARG A 487 24.85 36.93 -0.58
CA ARG A 487 23.40 36.98 -0.78
C ARG A 487 22.71 36.33 0.40
N LEU A 488 21.71 36.99 0.95
CA LEU A 488 20.73 36.43 1.88
C LEU A 488 19.37 36.55 1.23
N ASP A 489 18.60 35.47 1.20
CA ASP A 489 17.32 35.43 0.52
C ASP A 489 16.32 34.52 1.24
N GLY A 490 15.04 34.76 1.00
CA GLY A 490 13.97 33.95 1.53
C GLY A 490 12.71 34.05 0.70
N ALA A 491 11.93 32.99 0.69
CA ALA A 491 10.65 32.93 0.00
C ALA A 491 9.64 32.10 0.79
N TRP A 492 8.37 32.43 0.59
CA TRP A 492 7.23 31.68 1.08
C TRP A 492 6.22 31.50 -0.05
N LEU A 493 5.70 30.29 -0.18
CA LEU A 493 4.70 29.88 -1.17
C LEU A 493 3.54 29.22 -0.42
N TYR A 494 2.33 29.64 -0.76
CA TYR A 494 1.08 29.00 -0.40
C TYR A 494 0.42 28.43 -1.65
N SER A 495 -0.12 27.22 -1.59
CA SER A 495 -0.95 26.65 -2.64
C SER A 495 -2.09 25.82 -2.07
N ASP A 496 -3.22 25.81 -2.79
CA ASP A 496 -4.35 24.92 -2.52
C ASP A 496 -4.36 23.75 -3.50
N ALA A 497 -4.89 22.61 -3.07
CA ALA A 497 -5.10 21.46 -3.95
C ALA A 497 -6.44 20.77 -3.68
N ASP A 498 -7.07 20.29 -4.74
CA ASP A 498 -8.21 19.39 -4.66
C ASP A 498 -7.73 17.93 -4.74
N VAL A 499 -8.34 17.06 -3.95
CA VAL A 499 -7.99 15.64 -3.86
C VAL A 499 -9.18 14.80 -4.31
N THR A 500 -8.96 13.84 -5.21
CA THR A 500 -9.96 12.86 -5.65
C THR A 500 -9.38 11.45 -5.56
N ARG A 501 -9.57 10.78 -4.42
CA ARG A 501 -9.19 9.38 -4.22
C ARG A 501 -10.05 8.45 -5.09
N GLY A 502 -9.43 7.44 -5.68
CA GLY A 502 -10.11 6.42 -6.48
C GLY A 502 -10.36 6.85 -7.92
N GLN A 503 -9.86 8.01 -8.34
CA GLN A 503 -9.89 8.42 -9.73
C GLN A 503 -9.09 7.44 -10.60
N GLY A 504 -9.68 6.98 -11.70
CA GLY A 504 -9.04 5.99 -12.58
C GLY A 504 -9.16 4.54 -12.13
N TYR A 505 -9.69 4.26 -10.92
CA TYR A 505 -9.96 2.90 -10.46
C TYR A 505 -11.40 2.48 -10.76
N THR A 506 -11.57 1.23 -11.18
CA THR A 506 -12.89 0.60 -11.28
C THR A 506 -13.31 0.04 -9.93
N ASP A 507 -14.62 0.03 -9.67
CA ASP A 507 -15.20 -0.55 -8.44
C ASP A 507 -14.65 0.07 -7.14
N VAL A 508 -14.41 1.38 -7.14
CA VAL A 508 -13.99 2.16 -5.96
C VAL A 508 -14.91 3.36 -5.80
N GLN A 509 -15.41 3.61 -4.58
CA GLN A 509 -16.09 4.86 -4.28
C GLN A 509 -15.09 6.01 -4.29
N THR A 510 -15.39 7.05 -5.06
CA THR A 510 -14.51 8.21 -5.16
C THR A 510 -14.66 9.11 -3.93
N GLY A 511 -13.55 9.36 -3.25
CA GLY A 511 -13.47 10.27 -2.12
C GLY A 511 -12.94 11.63 -2.55
N LYS A 512 -13.60 12.71 -2.15
CA LYS A 512 -13.17 14.08 -2.50
C LYS A 512 -12.84 14.90 -1.26
N GLY A 513 -11.82 15.76 -1.38
CA GLY A 513 -11.39 16.68 -0.35
C GLY A 513 -10.57 17.82 -0.93
N SER A 514 -10.08 18.70 -0.05
CA SER A 514 -9.12 19.75 -0.40
C SER A 514 -8.04 19.83 0.68
N THR A 515 -6.86 20.25 0.29
CA THR A 515 -5.70 20.47 1.16
C THR A 515 -4.99 21.77 0.76
N SER A 516 -4.00 22.18 1.55
CA SER A 516 -3.12 23.30 1.25
C SER A 516 -1.69 22.99 1.64
N PHE A 517 -0.76 23.64 0.96
CA PHE A 517 0.68 23.55 1.20
C PHE A 517 1.23 24.93 1.54
N ASN A 518 2.14 24.97 2.52
CA ASN A 518 2.85 26.16 2.96
C ASN A 518 4.35 25.86 2.94
N SER A 519 5.04 26.36 1.92
CA SER A 519 6.48 26.13 1.72
C SER A 519 7.28 27.38 1.99
N GLY A 520 8.19 27.32 2.96
CA GLY A 520 9.14 28.38 3.29
C GLY A 520 10.57 27.95 2.97
N THR A 521 11.40 28.88 2.51
CA THR A 521 12.83 28.66 2.30
C THR A 521 13.63 29.91 2.64
N VAL A 522 14.83 29.71 3.19
CA VAL A 522 15.81 30.77 3.48
C VAL A 522 17.18 30.29 3.08
N GLY A 523 17.93 31.11 2.36
CA GLY A 523 19.24 30.77 1.84
C GLY A 523 20.27 31.86 2.08
N ALA A 524 21.53 31.44 2.12
CA ALA A 524 22.68 32.32 2.10
C ALA A 524 23.73 31.79 1.13
N LYS A 525 24.31 32.66 0.30
CA LYS A 525 25.39 32.33 -0.65
C LYS A 525 26.53 33.34 -0.53
N LEU A 526 27.76 32.86 -0.65
CA LEU A 526 28.96 33.66 -0.91
C LEU A 526 29.39 33.39 -2.36
N ILE A 527 29.49 34.45 -3.14
CA ILE A 527 29.77 34.43 -4.58
C ILE A 527 31.06 35.20 -4.80
N ALA A 528 31.97 34.66 -5.61
CA ALA A 528 33.20 35.34 -6.00
C ALA A 528 33.16 35.59 -7.51
N ASP A 529 32.81 36.81 -7.93
CA ASP A 529 32.78 37.20 -9.33
C ASP A 529 34.21 37.49 -9.80
N HIS A 530 34.77 36.63 -10.65
CA HIS A 530 36.12 36.76 -11.18
C HIS A 530 36.11 37.08 -12.68
N GLN A 531 36.73 38.20 -13.05
CA GLN A 531 36.87 38.64 -14.44
C GLN A 531 38.06 37.92 -15.10
N ILE A 532 37.80 36.98 -16.01
CA ILE A 532 38.84 36.23 -16.73
C ILE A 532 39.37 37.00 -17.94
N SER A 533 38.47 37.71 -18.64
CA SER A 533 38.78 38.57 -19.79
C SER A 533 37.72 39.68 -19.86
N GLU A 534 37.85 40.67 -20.74
CA GLU A 534 36.82 41.71 -20.94
C GLU A 534 35.43 41.16 -21.27
N THR A 535 35.35 39.93 -21.80
CA THR A 535 34.09 39.30 -22.24
C THR A 535 33.65 38.11 -21.39
N LEU A 536 34.44 37.65 -20.42
CA LEU A 536 34.13 36.46 -19.63
C LEU A 536 34.26 36.73 -18.13
N VAL A 537 33.16 36.53 -17.43
CA VAL A 537 33.09 36.50 -15.96
C VAL A 537 32.76 35.09 -15.51
N VAL A 538 33.47 34.60 -14.50
CA VAL A 538 33.21 33.32 -13.85
C VAL A 538 32.94 33.57 -12.38
N SER A 539 31.83 33.05 -11.88
CA SER A 539 31.30 33.28 -10.55
C SER A 539 31.15 31.96 -9.80
N PRO A 540 32.22 31.39 -9.24
CA PRO A 540 32.09 30.32 -8.26
C PRO A 540 31.32 30.81 -7.02
N TYR A 541 30.56 29.92 -6.42
CA TYR A 541 29.83 30.20 -5.19
C TYR A 541 29.72 28.98 -4.29
N ILE A 542 29.52 29.26 -3.01
CA ILE A 542 29.18 28.29 -1.98
C ILE A 542 28.09 28.89 -1.09
N GLY A 543 27.19 28.08 -0.59
CA GLY A 543 26.12 28.53 0.27
C GLY A 543 25.41 27.38 0.97
N ALA A 544 24.33 27.72 1.63
CA ALA A 544 23.40 26.77 2.19
C ALA A 544 22.00 27.34 2.16
N TYR A 545 20.99 26.47 2.16
CA TYR A 545 19.61 26.87 2.37
C TYR A 545 18.91 25.89 3.31
N TRP A 546 17.92 26.42 4.01
CA TRP A 546 16.89 25.67 4.69
C TRP A 546 15.59 25.80 3.90
N GLU A 547 14.80 24.74 3.91
CA GLU A 547 13.43 24.77 3.42
C GLU A 547 12.54 23.89 4.28
N SER A 548 11.26 24.22 4.31
CA SER A 548 10.24 23.44 5.00
C SER A 548 8.92 23.60 4.29
N THR A 549 8.23 22.48 4.08
CA THR A 549 6.88 22.45 3.54
C THR A 549 5.96 21.86 4.59
N TYR A 550 4.95 22.61 5.00
CA TYR A 550 3.82 22.10 5.76
C TYR A 550 2.67 21.77 4.82
N GLN A 551 2.21 20.52 4.85
CA GLN A 551 1.02 20.06 4.16
C GLN A 551 -0.12 19.94 5.18
N ALA A 552 -1.26 20.55 4.89
CA ALA A 552 -2.45 20.45 5.72
C ALA A 552 -3.12 19.08 5.55
N GLY A 553 -3.55 18.46 6.65
CA GLY A 553 -4.36 17.25 6.58
C GLY A 553 -5.69 17.49 5.88
N TYR A 554 -6.28 16.44 5.32
CA TYR A 554 -7.62 16.50 4.74
C TYR A 554 -8.47 15.31 5.18
N ASN A 555 -9.78 15.51 5.21
CA ASN A 555 -10.76 14.49 5.54
C ASN A 555 -11.68 14.25 4.36
N GLU A 556 -11.92 12.99 4.03
CA GLU A 556 -12.95 12.61 3.06
C GLU A 556 -14.37 12.77 3.63
N GLN A 557 -15.34 12.75 2.71
CA GLN A 557 -16.76 12.83 3.04
C GLN A 557 -17.19 11.63 3.90
N MET A 558 -17.97 11.89 4.95
CA MET A 558 -18.38 10.86 5.92
C MET A 558 -19.41 9.84 5.39
N GLU A 559 -19.98 10.08 4.22
CA GLU A 559 -21.01 9.20 3.62
C GLU A 559 -20.42 8.00 2.87
N LEU A 560 -19.09 7.94 2.73
CA LEU A 560 -18.40 6.85 2.02
C LEU A 560 -18.31 5.61 2.91
N ASP A 561 -18.36 4.43 2.27
CA ASP A 561 -18.13 3.15 2.94
C ASP A 561 -16.68 3.04 3.40
N THR A 562 -15.77 3.56 2.59
CA THR A 562 -14.33 3.58 2.82
C THR A 562 -13.87 5.04 2.82
N ILE A 563 -13.28 5.46 3.94
CA ILE A 563 -12.91 6.85 4.23
C ILE A 563 -11.43 6.86 4.56
N ALA A 564 -10.71 7.78 3.93
CA ALA A 564 -9.35 8.14 4.27
C ALA A 564 -9.31 9.53 4.94
N HIS A 565 -8.46 9.64 5.95
CA HIS A 565 -8.10 10.88 6.62
C HIS A 565 -6.59 11.02 6.53
N ILE A 566 -6.13 11.94 5.68
CA ILE A 566 -4.70 12.23 5.57
C ILE A 566 -4.34 13.23 6.66
N HIS A 567 -3.29 12.91 7.42
CA HIS A 567 -2.80 13.76 8.49
C HIS A 567 -1.95 14.90 7.92
N GLY A 568 -1.88 16.02 8.65
CA GLY A 568 -0.99 17.11 8.28
C GLY A 568 0.44 16.82 8.75
N GLY A 569 1.42 17.18 7.94
CA GLY A 569 2.83 16.94 8.22
C GLY A 569 3.73 18.08 7.77
N SER A 570 4.94 18.13 8.33
CA SER A 570 6.00 19.02 7.88
C SER A 570 7.20 18.21 7.43
N THR A 571 7.76 18.56 6.27
CA THR A 571 9.03 18.03 5.79
C THR A 571 10.02 19.18 5.70
N SER A 572 11.19 19.06 6.32
CA SER A 572 12.22 20.08 6.30
C SER A 572 13.55 19.54 5.77
N ALA A 573 14.36 20.43 5.20
CA ALA A 573 15.69 20.07 4.75
C ALA A 573 16.67 21.24 4.90
N VAL A 574 17.94 20.88 5.02
CA VAL A 574 19.08 21.79 5.01
C VAL A 574 20.10 21.23 4.02
N ALA A 575 20.39 22.01 2.98
CA ALA A 575 21.34 21.62 1.94
C ALA A 575 22.47 22.64 1.82
N GLY A 576 23.68 22.15 1.63
CA GLY A 576 24.79 22.92 1.12
C GLY A 576 24.68 23.02 -0.40
N VAL A 577 24.97 24.19 -0.95
CA VAL A 577 25.01 24.43 -2.38
C VAL A 577 26.38 24.94 -2.78
N PHE A 578 26.87 24.49 -3.92
CA PHE A 578 28.10 25.00 -4.50
C PHE A 578 27.98 24.94 -6.00
N GLY A 579 28.69 25.80 -6.70
CA GLY A 579 28.67 25.76 -8.14
C GLY A 579 29.50 26.85 -8.76
N VAL A 580 29.37 26.92 -10.07
CA VAL A 580 29.99 27.95 -10.89
C VAL A 580 29.01 28.43 -11.92
N TRP A 581 28.89 29.76 -12.02
CA TRP A 581 28.24 30.43 -13.14
C TRP A 581 29.28 31.06 -14.04
N SER A 582 28.99 31.13 -15.33
CA SER A 582 29.78 31.89 -16.28
C SER A 582 28.86 32.78 -17.10
N ARG A 583 29.32 34.00 -17.37
CA ARG A 583 28.66 34.94 -18.29
C ARG A 583 29.67 35.34 -19.35
N PHE A 584 29.29 35.16 -20.60
CA PHE A 584 30.10 35.45 -21.78
C PHE A 584 29.40 36.47 -22.67
N SER A 585 29.98 37.65 -22.80
CA SER A 585 29.52 38.71 -23.69
C SER A 585 29.90 38.37 -25.13
N ALA A 586 28.98 37.74 -25.86
CA ALA A 586 29.15 37.39 -27.26
C ALA A 586 29.08 38.61 -28.19
N SER A 587 28.36 39.66 -27.77
CA SER A 587 28.35 40.99 -28.37
C SER A 587 27.98 42.04 -27.32
N GLU A 588 27.91 43.32 -27.70
CA GLU A 588 27.41 44.40 -26.82
C GLU A 588 25.96 44.18 -26.36
N GLN A 589 25.18 43.39 -27.11
CA GLN A 589 23.77 43.16 -26.85
C GLN A 589 23.46 41.74 -26.38
N LEU A 590 24.34 40.77 -26.62
CA LEU A 590 24.10 39.35 -26.34
C LEU A 590 25.08 38.82 -25.31
N GLU A 591 24.54 38.32 -24.21
CA GLU A 591 25.26 37.59 -23.17
C GLU A 591 24.78 36.14 -23.13
N LEU A 592 25.71 35.20 -23.10
CA LEU A 592 25.43 33.79 -22.90
C LEU A 592 25.82 33.41 -21.47
N SER A 593 25.04 32.55 -20.83
CA SER A 593 25.35 32.05 -19.50
C SER A 593 25.31 30.53 -19.45
N PHE A 594 26.19 29.97 -18.63
CA PHE A 594 26.22 28.55 -18.33
C PHE A 594 26.51 28.37 -16.85
N GLY A 595 25.79 27.44 -16.21
CA GLY A 595 25.91 27.14 -14.80
C GLY A 595 25.93 25.65 -14.52
N LEU A 596 26.73 25.28 -13.53
CA LEU A 596 26.71 23.96 -12.91
C LEU A 596 26.60 24.15 -11.39
N GLN A 597 25.57 23.56 -10.79
CA GLN A 597 25.32 23.56 -9.35
C GLN A 597 25.31 22.13 -8.83
N GLY A 598 26.01 21.91 -7.73
CA GLY A 598 25.87 20.75 -6.87
C GLY A 598 25.14 21.12 -5.58
N GLU A 599 24.30 20.22 -5.11
CA GLU A 599 23.66 20.33 -3.80
C GLU A 599 23.91 19.07 -3.00
N VAL A 600 24.13 19.23 -1.69
CA VAL A 600 24.33 18.13 -0.75
C VAL A 600 23.46 18.36 0.47
N ASP A 601 22.55 17.43 0.75
CA ASP A 601 21.75 17.50 1.97
C ASP A 601 22.62 17.21 3.20
N PHE A 602 22.68 18.17 4.13
CA PHE A 602 23.19 17.93 5.49
C PHE A 602 22.13 17.24 6.34
N PHE A 603 20.87 17.59 6.10
CA PHE A 603 19.69 17.06 6.74
C PHE A 603 18.53 17.14 5.74
N ALA A 604 17.71 16.11 5.67
CA ALA A 604 16.38 16.21 5.10
C ALA A 604 15.50 15.17 5.78
N ASP A 605 14.29 15.56 6.11
CA ASP A 605 13.23 14.64 6.49
C ASP A 605 12.84 13.81 5.27
N ASP A 606 12.45 12.56 5.49
CA ASP A 606 11.72 11.78 4.51
C ASP A 606 10.34 12.43 4.29
N VAL A 607 9.81 12.34 3.08
CA VAL A 607 8.44 12.80 2.82
C VAL A 607 7.51 11.67 3.21
N GLU A 608 7.01 11.74 4.44
CA GLU A 608 6.12 10.75 5.00
C GLU A 608 4.70 11.32 5.10
N VAL A 609 3.78 10.73 4.36
CA VAL A 609 2.36 11.08 4.40
C VAL A 609 1.63 9.99 5.18
N SER A 610 1.20 10.36 6.38
CA SER A 610 0.45 9.47 7.26
C SER A 610 -1.05 9.63 7.07
N ALA A 611 -1.76 8.51 7.22
CA ALA A 611 -3.19 8.42 7.03
C ALA A 611 -3.83 7.54 8.09
N SER A 612 -5.07 7.83 8.42
CA SER A 612 -5.97 6.90 9.10
C SER A 612 -7.18 6.62 8.24
N THR A 613 -7.57 5.36 8.12
CA THR A 613 -8.73 4.93 7.32
C THR A 613 -9.59 3.93 8.08
N ASN A 614 -10.76 3.63 7.51
CA ASN A 614 -11.57 2.47 7.91
C ASN A 614 -11.51 1.34 6.85
N ILE A 615 -10.48 1.37 5.99
CA ILE A 615 -10.21 0.38 4.94
C ILE A 615 -9.45 -0.79 5.59
N PRO A 616 -9.94 -2.03 5.52
CA PRO A 616 -9.20 -3.17 6.02
C PRO A 616 -7.86 -3.33 5.32
N GLY A 617 -6.80 -3.64 6.08
CA GLY A 617 -5.44 -3.60 5.55
C GLY A 617 -4.79 -2.21 5.53
N LEU A 618 -5.48 -1.14 5.96
CA LEU A 618 -4.98 0.24 5.86
C LEU A 618 -5.52 1.18 6.94
N ALA A 619 -5.91 0.68 8.12
CA ALA A 619 -6.50 1.52 9.15
C ALA A 619 -5.56 2.65 9.62
N HIS A 620 -4.26 2.36 9.67
CA HIS A 620 -3.20 3.37 9.74
C HIS A 620 -2.10 3.00 8.77
N PHE A 621 -1.67 3.97 7.97
CA PHE A 621 -0.52 3.78 7.12
C PHE A 621 0.28 5.06 6.94
N SER A 622 1.52 4.86 6.52
CA SER A 622 2.42 5.92 6.11
C SER A 622 3.05 5.52 4.80
N VAL A 623 3.07 6.44 3.83
CA VAL A 623 3.68 6.23 2.52
C VAL A 623 4.79 7.26 2.34
N GLY A 624 5.87 6.85 1.67
CA GLY A 624 6.96 7.74 1.26
C GLY A 624 8.26 7.61 2.06
N SER A 625 8.29 6.80 3.13
CA SER A 625 9.52 6.52 3.90
C SER A 625 10.58 5.69 3.13
N ASP A 626 10.20 5.09 2.01
CA ASP A 626 11.03 4.22 1.16
C ASP A 626 11.44 4.87 -0.17
N ARG A 627 11.01 6.11 -0.44
CA ARG A 627 11.45 6.84 -1.63
C ARG A 627 12.94 7.13 -1.53
N SER A 628 13.67 6.83 -2.61
CA SER A 628 15.11 7.04 -2.65
C SER A 628 15.42 8.54 -2.56
N GLN A 629 15.97 8.97 -1.42
CA GLN A 629 16.40 10.35 -1.26
C GLN A 629 17.74 10.56 -1.98
N SER A 630 17.73 11.42 -2.98
CA SER A 630 18.95 11.90 -3.63
C SER A 630 19.66 12.92 -2.74
N LYS A 631 20.56 12.43 -1.88
CA LYS A 631 21.40 13.27 -1.00
C LYS A 631 22.32 14.22 -1.75
N VAL A 632 22.74 13.84 -2.96
CA VAL A 632 23.55 14.67 -3.85
C VAL A 632 22.73 14.94 -5.09
N ARG A 633 22.57 16.21 -5.43
CA ARG A 633 21.83 16.65 -6.61
C ARG A 633 22.69 17.52 -7.50
N ILE A 634 22.43 17.47 -8.79
CA ILE A 634 23.11 18.30 -9.79
C ILE A 634 22.06 19.07 -10.56
N THR A 635 22.32 20.36 -10.78
CA THR A 635 21.57 21.21 -11.70
C THR A 635 22.52 21.78 -12.73
N THR A 636 22.14 21.69 -13.99
CA THR A 636 22.79 22.36 -15.12
C THR A 636 21.86 23.42 -15.67
N GLU A 637 22.39 24.60 -15.94
CA GLU A 637 21.64 25.71 -16.50
C GLU A 637 22.39 26.30 -17.70
N ALA A 638 21.63 26.70 -18.70
CA ALA A 638 22.10 27.52 -19.80
C ALA A 638 21.12 28.66 -20.06
N GLY A 639 21.64 29.83 -20.37
CA GLY A 639 20.82 30.99 -20.66
C GLY A 639 21.39 31.88 -21.76
N ALA A 640 20.51 32.69 -22.34
CA ALA A 640 20.86 33.73 -23.30
C ALA A 640 20.09 34.99 -22.96
N ALA A 641 20.81 36.10 -22.80
CA ALA A 641 20.24 37.40 -22.50
C ALA A 641 20.53 38.41 -23.60
N TYR A 642 19.52 39.14 -24.00
CA TYR A 642 19.57 40.14 -25.05
C TYR A 642 19.13 41.52 -24.53
N ASN A 643 20.02 42.50 -24.61
CA ASN A 643 19.75 43.89 -24.28
C ASN A 643 18.97 44.55 -25.42
N LEU A 644 17.68 44.80 -25.20
CA LEU A 644 16.80 45.47 -26.16
C LEU A 644 17.09 46.97 -26.24
N THR A 645 17.41 47.58 -25.10
CA THR A 645 17.79 48.98 -24.96
C THR A 645 18.83 49.09 -23.84
N GLU A 646 19.37 50.28 -23.60
CA GLU A 646 20.24 50.54 -22.44
C GLU A 646 19.55 50.26 -21.10
N LYS A 647 18.21 50.26 -21.06
CA LYS A 647 17.41 50.04 -19.85
C LYS A 647 16.78 48.66 -19.75
N SER A 648 16.62 47.94 -20.86
CA SER A 648 15.75 46.77 -20.92
C SER A 648 16.43 45.54 -21.50
N ARG A 649 16.22 44.38 -20.86
CA ARG A 649 16.87 43.10 -21.16
C ARG A 649 15.85 41.97 -21.18
N VAL A 650 15.97 41.04 -22.12
CA VAL A 650 15.20 39.78 -22.18
C VAL A 650 16.16 38.61 -22.00
N GLU A 651 15.77 37.62 -21.21
CA GLU A 651 16.58 36.45 -20.91
C GLU A 651 15.76 35.18 -21.09
N VAL A 652 16.35 34.18 -21.75
CA VAL A 652 15.82 32.82 -21.82
C VAL A 652 16.72 31.94 -20.98
N ILE A 653 16.15 31.15 -20.08
CA ILE A 653 16.87 30.30 -19.15
C ILE A 653 16.29 28.89 -19.23
N GLY A 654 17.14 27.90 -19.45
CA GLY A 654 16.79 26.49 -19.39
C GLY A 654 17.60 25.77 -18.31
N LYS A 655 16.93 24.99 -17.45
CA LYS A 655 17.57 24.17 -16.42
C LYS A 655 17.19 22.71 -16.58
N VAL A 656 18.13 21.83 -16.24
CA VAL A 656 17.90 20.40 -16.04
C VAL A 656 18.50 20.02 -14.70
N PHE A 657 17.76 19.28 -13.89
CA PHE A 657 18.15 18.99 -12.51
C PHE A 657 17.73 17.60 -12.07
N SER A 658 18.40 17.06 -11.06
CA SER A 658 17.89 15.92 -10.28
C SER A 658 17.04 16.41 -9.10
N SER A 659 15.88 15.80 -8.87
CA SER A 659 15.02 16.10 -7.71
C SER A 659 15.53 15.41 -6.44
N ARG A 660 15.05 15.83 -5.26
CA ARG A 660 15.42 15.20 -3.97
C ARG A 660 14.71 13.87 -3.78
N TYR A 661 13.42 13.78 -4.08
CA TYR A 661 12.57 12.64 -3.73
C TYR A 661 12.08 11.86 -4.97
N GLN A 662 12.76 12.02 -6.10
CA GLN A 662 12.39 11.40 -7.38
C GLN A 662 13.62 10.87 -8.10
N ASP A 663 13.45 9.73 -8.79
CA ASP A 663 14.52 9.08 -9.56
C ASP A 663 14.72 9.69 -10.97
N LYS A 664 13.77 10.48 -11.46
CA LYS A 664 13.85 11.14 -12.77
C LYS A 664 14.37 12.57 -12.63
N LEU A 665 15.02 13.04 -13.70
CA LEU A 665 15.35 14.46 -13.83
C LEU A 665 14.06 15.29 -13.91
N GLY A 666 14.18 16.58 -13.63
CA GLY A 666 13.20 17.59 -14.00
C GLY A 666 13.83 18.68 -14.86
N GLY A 667 13.01 19.62 -15.31
CA GLY A 667 13.48 20.73 -16.12
C GLY A 667 12.66 21.98 -15.95
N ASP A 668 13.34 23.13 -16.09
CA ASP A 668 12.73 24.46 -16.06
C ASP A 668 13.00 25.15 -17.39
N LEU A 669 11.99 25.86 -17.89
CA LEU A 669 12.15 26.81 -18.99
C LEU A 669 11.54 28.14 -18.57
N ALA A 670 12.32 29.22 -18.64
CA ALA A 670 11.88 30.54 -18.23
C ALA A 670 12.25 31.62 -19.25
N LEU A 671 11.37 32.62 -19.33
CA LEU A 671 11.59 33.89 -19.99
C LEU A 671 11.54 34.99 -18.93
N ARG A 672 12.56 35.85 -18.89
CA ARG A 672 12.63 37.01 -17.99
C ARG A 672 12.75 38.27 -18.82
N PHE A 673 11.95 39.28 -18.52
CA PHE A 673 12.13 40.65 -19.01
C PHE A 673 12.49 41.54 -17.82
N SER A 674 13.53 42.37 -17.94
CA SER A 674 13.91 43.36 -16.93
C SER A 674 13.95 44.75 -17.53
N SER A 675 13.57 45.76 -16.75
CA SER A 675 13.71 47.18 -17.08
C SER A 675 14.29 47.95 -15.90
N SER A 676 15.30 48.78 -16.16
CA SER A 676 15.96 49.66 -15.19
C SER A 676 15.40 51.08 -15.21
N PHE A 677 15.43 51.77 -14.08
CA PHE A 677 14.95 53.15 -13.94
C PHE A 677 15.74 53.97 -12.92
#